data_AF-A0ABF7Q7W4-F1
#
_entry.id   AF-A0ABF7Q7W4-F1
#
_cell.length_a   1.000
_cell.length_b   1.000
_cell.length_c   1.000
_cell.angle_alpha   90.00
_cell.angle_beta   90.00
_cell.angle_gamma   90.00
#
_symmetry.space_group_name_H-M   'P 1'
#
loop_
_entity.id
_entity.type
_entity.pdbx_description
1 polymer ?
#
loop_
_entity_poly.entity_id
_entity_poly.type
_entity_poly.pdbx_seq_one_letter_code
_entity_poly.pdbx_strand_id
1 'polypeptide(L)'
;MRCSKIVCSVSLCLLALAASLVSAAAQQPATEKRIALVIGNGAYAKGALATAANDAGLIAQTLQAAGFDVVGARDLDGDTLRKSFRDFIHKAQSSDGNTVAMVYLAGYGMQLAGENYFIPVDANIASDVDIPTEGLRLSDYIRQLAATPLKAGVVVLDAARQQPFIASGPTLAGGLALVEPDNNMLIAFNAAPGTIAPNETGSYGVYARSLAEMIRTGGLSLPEVFDRLRLRVNEETKGAQVPWDAQKIQAAVTFFERGPDAPAAQASPEQTAALRTRPIRDLPVQEAYVAALERDTLQGYEDFVAAYPSDPLARRVRAILAARREALTWRRTFRTDSPEAYWSYLKRYPNGAHAEDARRRLAMLSAPPAPPPTFAMIEYDVPPPPLDEVVYIERPALMFSDPEFGFVPPPPPPVYILPPPPPDFVDLAPPFASVGVFFLPRPVFVPIPVYCRPPAFVAPPPNNIIYQNIHNTAVINTVINRPPPTPPTAPPATGPAAAGPAAATTPAVALAPALPPAAVQRATLIQQGKAPLPGAGAGPGAGLGAGAGPGGHGPVPNSTQSGVAGTPPTLPGRPGPVAPAANALPMPGQGAPAIPPTGNGGHVRTPLLAAPAPGPAQAARPAGGSPPPQSPASGLQASRTPPGAAVTPVTPVTPPPAMSRPVRPNAGPRAPEVRPQLQQAAPPRRAPPPPAAAARLSQPPAPPRPPTAPMVRAAPVHAAPPPMIRPAGPPPMMRPPGPPPMARPAPPPPMARPSPPPMAAMARPPSPPPMMRPAAPPPRPAAPPAAGKRCPPNVPHC
;
A
#
# COMPACT_ATOMS: atom_id res chain seq x y z
N MET A 1 -9.64 -63.28 -46.08
CA MET A 1 -8.87 -62.65 -44.98
C MET A 1 -8.44 -61.19 -45.24
N ARG A 2 -7.76 -60.82 -46.34
CA ARG A 2 -7.15 -59.47 -46.48
C ARG A 2 -8.16 -58.29 -46.39
N CYS A 3 -9.29 -58.32 -47.10
CA CYS A 3 -10.25 -57.19 -47.10
C CYS A 3 -10.85 -56.87 -45.72
N SER A 4 -11.13 -57.88 -44.89
CA SER A 4 -11.67 -57.70 -43.54
C SER A 4 -10.74 -56.87 -42.63
N LYS A 5 -9.41 -57.02 -42.78
CA LYS A 5 -8.43 -56.20 -42.04
C LYS A 5 -8.45 -54.73 -42.47
N ILE A 6 -8.69 -54.45 -43.74
CA ILE A 6 -8.75 -53.09 -44.29
C ILE A 6 -10.00 -52.36 -43.76
N VAL A 7 -11.17 -53.01 -43.83
CA VAL A 7 -12.43 -52.44 -43.30
C VAL A 7 -12.35 -52.17 -41.78
N CYS A 8 -11.72 -53.08 -41.03
CA CYS A 8 -11.49 -52.90 -39.60
C CYS A 8 -10.56 -51.71 -39.31
N SER A 9 -9.45 -51.57 -40.05
CA SER A 9 -8.52 -50.45 -39.90
C SER A 9 -9.17 -49.10 -40.24
N VAL A 10 -9.99 -49.04 -41.30
CA VAL A 10 -10.71 -47.81 -41.68
C VAL A 10 -11.75 -47.42 -40.63
N SER A 11 -12.50 -48.38 -40.08
CA SER A 11 -13.44 -48.12 -38.97
C SER A 11 -12.72 -47.65 -37.70
N LEU A 12 -11.55 -48.22 -37.39
CA LEU A 12 -10.77 -47.82 -36.22
C LEU A 12 -10.21 -46.40 -36.36
N CYS A 13 -9.75 -46.01 -37.55
CA CYS A 13 -9.35 -44.64 -37.85
C CYS A 13 -10.53 -43.65 -37.78
N LEU A 14 -11.71 -44.02 -38.29
CA LEU A 14 -12.91 -43.18 -38.19
C LEU A 14 -13.38 -42.99 -36.75
N LEU A 15 -13.31 -44.04 -35.91
CA LEU A 15 -13.59 -43.94 -34.47
C LEU A 15 -12.57 -43.06 -33.74
N ALA A 16 -11.28 -43.17 -34.07
CA ALA A 16 -10.24 -42.30 -33.50
C ALA A 16 -10.41 -40.83 -33.93
N LEU A 17 -10.83 -40.58 -35.18
CA LEU A 17 -11.11 -39.24 -35.69
C LEU A 17 -12.37 -38.64 -35.03
N ALA A 18 -13.41 -39.45 -34.82
CA ALA A 18 -14.59 -39.04 -34.07
C ALA A 18 -14.28 -38.73 -32.60
N ALA A 19 -13.46 -39.56 -31.92
CA ALA A 19 -13.07 -39.34 -30.52
C ALA A 19 -12.23 -38.07 -30.32
N SER A 20 -11.36 -37.75 -31.28
CA SER A 20 -10.57 -36.51 -31.26
C SER A 20 -11.41 -35.26 -31.60
N LEU A 21 -12.42 -35.37 -32.46
CA LEU A 21 -13.41 -34.31 -32.67
C LEU A 21 -14.31 -34.07 -31.44
N VAL A 22 -14.69 -35.13 -30.70
CA VAL A 22 -15.45 -34.98 -29.44
C VAL A 22 -14.59 -34.35 -28.34
N SER A 23 -13.28 -34.64 -28.30
CA SER A 23 -12.36 -34.02 -27.32
C SER A 23 -12.08 -32.53 -27.61
N ALA A 24 -12.43 -32.04 -28.81
CA ALA A 24 -12.41 -30.62 -29.15
C ALA A 24 -13.70 -29.87 -28.74
N ALA A 25 -14.71 -30.57 -28.22
CA ALA A 25 -16.00 -29.99 -27.83
C ALA A 25 -15.92 -29.22 -26.50
N ALA A 26 -15.30 -28.04 -26.57
CA ALA A 26 -15.45 -26.94 -25.62
C ALA A 26 -15.26 -27.28 -24.13
N GLN A 27 -13.98 -27.38 -23.73
CA GLN A 27 -13.57 -26.94 -22.39
C GLN A 27 -13.81 -25.41 -22.29
N GLN A 28 -15.08 -25.00 -22.08
CA GLN A 28 -15.42 -23.60 -21.87
C GLN A 28 -14.57 -23.07 -20.70
N PRO A 29 -13.85 -21.95 -20.86
CA PRO A 29 -13.06 -21.41 -19.77
C PRO A 29 -14.00 -21.11 -18.61
N ALA A 30 -13.69 -21.66 -17.42
CA ALA A 30 -14.51 -21.46 -16.24
C ALA A 30 -14.73 -19.96 -16.03
N THR A 31 -15.99 -19.55 -15.87
CA THR A 31 -16.35 -18.13 -15.86
C THR A 31 -15.76 -17.44 -14.64
N GLU A 32 -14.90 -16.45 -14.85
CA GLU A 32 -14.22 -15.72 -13.77
C GLU A 32 -15.17 -14.71 -13.17
N LYS A 33 -15.44 -14.84 -11.87
CA LYS A 33 -16.13 -13.80 -11.09
C LYS A 33 -15.12 -12.81 -10.56
N ARG A 34 -15.52 -11.53 -10.50
CA ARG A 34 -14.70 -10.43 -10.01
C ARG A 34 -15.49 -9.64 -8.97
N ILE A 35 -14.96 -9.49 -7.75
CA ILE A 35 -15.60 -8.74 -6.67
C ILE A 35 -14.62 -7.71 -6.10
N ALA A 36 -15.08 -6.52 -5.74
CA ALA A 36 -14.21 -5.53 -5.09
C ALA A 36 -14.85 -4.78 -3.92
N LEU A 37 -14.03 -4.41 -2.95
CA LEU A 37 -14.33 -3.46 -1.88
C LEU A 37 -13.44 -2.22 -2.06
N VAL A 38 -14.03 -1.05 -2.28
CA VAL A 38 -13.29 0.18 -2.58
C VAL A 38 -13.70 1.29 -1.61
N ILE A 39 -12.80 1.62 -0.66
CA ILE A 39 -13.06 2.58 0.41
C ILE A 39 -12.15 3.81 0.26
N GLY A 40 -12.73 5.01 0.34
CA GLY A 40 -12.00 6.29 0.35
C GLY A 40 -12.36 7.14 1.56
N ASN A 41 -11.57 7.09 2.62
CA ASN A 41 -11.76 7.94 3.79
C ASN A 41 -10.98 9.25 3.62
N GLY A 42 -11.68 10.38 3.59
CA GLY A 42 -11.05 11.71 3.45
C GLY A 42 -11.54 12.73 4.49
N ALA A 43 -12.76 12.62 4.99
CA ALA A 43 -13.40 13.56 5.93
C ALA A 43 -12.92 13.45 7.39
N TYR A 44 -11.60 13.30 7.61
CA TYR A 44 -11.01 13.28 8.95
C TYR A 44 -11.13 14.65 9.65
N ALA A 45 -11.52 14.66 10.92
CA ALA A 45 -11.59 15.89 11.73
C ALA A 45 -10.21 16.55 11.97
N LYS A 46 -9.13 15.75 11.96
CA LYS A 46 -7.74 16.22 11.90
C LYS A 46 -7.17 15.89 10.52
N GLY A 47 -6.82 16.90 9.72
CA GLY A 47 -6.15 16.73 8.41
C GLY A 47 -6.99 16.02 7.35
N ALA A 48 -8.06 16.66 6.86
CA ALA A 48 -8.88 16.07 5.79
C ALA A 48 -8.07 15.83 4.49
N LEU A 49 -8.27 14.68 3.86
CA LEU A 49 -7.62 14.29 2.60
C LEU A 49 -8.55 14.54 1.41
N ALA A 50 -8.22 15.54 0.60
CA ALA A 50 -9.07 15.96 -0.53
C ALA A 50 -9.15 14.94 -1.69
N THR A 51 -8.12 14.10 -1.86
CA THR A 51 -8.00 13.13 -2.96
C THR A 51 -8.66 11.78 -2.65
N ALA A 52 -8.52 11.27 -1.43
CA ALA A 52 -8.84 9.87 -1.07
C ALA A 52 -10.25 9.37 -1.47
N ALA A 53 -11.28 10.20 -1.34
CA ALA A 53 -12.64 9.83 -1.79
C ALA A 53 -12.75 9.80 -3.32
N ASN A 54 -12.12 10.74 -4.02
CA ASN A 54 -12.10 10.84 -5.48
C ASN A 54 -11.31 9.68 -6.10
N ASP A 55 -10.19 9.32 -5.47
CA ASP A 55 -9.30 8.22 -5.84
C ASP A 55 -10.03 6.87 -5.76
N ALA A 56 -10.72 6.62 -4.64
CA ALA A 56 -11.60 5.47 -4.51
C ALA A 56 -12.73 5.48 -5.57
N GLY A 57 -13.26 6.65 -5.94
CA GLY A 57 -14.21 6.78 -7.06
C GLY A 57 -13.60 6.39 -8.42
N LEU A 58 -12.36 6.82 -8.70
CA LEU A 58 -11.62 6.53 -9.92
C LEU A 58 -11.27 5.05 -10.07
N ILE A 59 -10.79 4.43 -8.99
CA ILE A 59 -10.48 3.00 -8.95
C ILE A 59 -11.77 2.18 -9.04
N ALA A 60 -12.83 2.53 -8.31
CA ALA A 60 -14.10 1.82 -8.39
C ALA A 60 -14.69 1.83 -9.82
N GLN A 61 -14.74 2.99 -10.47
CA GLN A 61 -15.22 3.12 -11.85
C GLN A 61 -14.36 2.31 -12.84
N THR A 62 -13.04 2.30 -12.64
CA THR A 62 -12.11 1.54 -13.48
C THR A 62 -12.26 0.02 -13.29
N LEU A 63 -12.51 -0.44 -12.07
CA LEU A 63 -12.78 -1.84 -11.77
C LEU A 63 -14.16 -2.29 -12.29
N GLN A 64 -15.20 -1.45 -12.21
CA GLN A 64 -16.50 -1.72 -12.86
C GLN A 64 -16.35 -1.89 -14.38
N ALA A 65 -15.52 -1.07 -15.04
CA ALA A 65 -15.18 -1.23 -16.45
C ALA A 65 -14.43 -2.55 -16.74
N ALA A 66 -13.60 -3.01 -15.80
CA ALA A 66 -12.89 -4.30 -15.86
C ALA A 66 -13.74 -5.51 -15.39
N GLY A 67 -15.05 -5.33 -15.17
CA GLY A 67 -15.99 -6.42 -14.85
C GLY A 67 -16.13 -6.77 -13.37
N PHE A 68 -15.56 -5.98 -12.46
CA PHE A 68 -15.75 -6.21 -11.02
C PHE A 68 -17.15 -5.80 -10.55
N ASP A 69 -17.76 -6.66 -9.74
CA ASP A 69 -18.89 -6.33 -8.88
C ASP A 69 -18.39 -5.55 -7.65
N VAL A 70 -18.22 -4.25 -7.86
CA VAL A 70 -17.66 -3.30 -6.89
C VAL A 70 -18.73 -2.84 -5.89
N VAL A 71 -18.50 -3.16 -4.61
CA VAL A 71 -19.06 -2.38 -3.49
C VAL A 71 -18.06 -1.31 -3.07
N GLY A 72 -18.53 -0.10 -2.81
CA GLY A 72 -17.64 1.00 -2.45
C GLY A 72 -18.32 2.14 -1.71
N ALA A 73 -17.56 2.81 -0.86
CA ALA A 73 -18.04 3.90 -0.01
C ALA A 73 -16.91 4.86 0.37
N ARG A 74 -17.28 6.08 0.75
CA ARG A 74 -16.37 7.05 1.38
C ARG A 74 -16.69 7.28 2.85
N ASP A 75 -15.71 7.82 3.57
CA ASP A 75 -15.88 8.45 4.89
C ASP A 75 -16.60 7.57 5.93
N LEU A 76 -16.16 6.31 6.06
CA LEU A 76 -16.75 5.34 6.99
C LEU A 76 -16.23 5.51 8.42
N ASP A 77 -17.15 5.44 9.38
CA ASP A 77 -16.83 5.29 10.80
C ASP A 77 -16.32 3.88 11.16
N GLY A 78 -15.69 3.77 12.33
CA GLY A 78 -14.98 2.56 12.76
C GLY A 78 -15.84 1.31 12.92
N ASP A 79 -17.15 1.43 13.13
CA ASP A 79 -18.07 0.28 13.16
C ASP A 79 -18.52 -0.10 11.74
N THR A 80 -18.94 0.88 10.95
CA THR A 80 -19.40 0.69 9.56
C THR A 80 -18.28 0.15 8.66
N LEU A 81 -17.05 0.61 8.86
CA LEU A 81 -15.85 0.11 8.19
C LEU A 81 -15.58 -1.37 8.55
N ARG A 82 -15.55 -1.70 9.84
CA ARG A 82 -15.33 -3.08 10.34
C ARG A 82 -16.41 -4.04 9.85
N LYS A 83 -17.67 -3.59 9.76
CA LYS A 83 -18.78 -4.36 9.18
C LYS A 83 -18.64 -4.54 7.68
N SER A 84 -18.40 -3.46 6.93
CA SER A 84 -18.22 -3.50 5.45
C SER A 84 -17.13 -4.48 5.01
N PHE A 85 -16.05 -4.58 5.78
CA PHE A 85 -14.99 -5.57 5.57
C PHE A 85 -15.46 -7.01 5.79
N ARG A 86 -16.25 -7.29 6.84
CA ARG A 86 -16.83 -8.62 7.09
C ARG A 86 -17.88 -8.99 6.03
N ASP A 87 -18.72 -8.04 5.62
CA ASP A 87 -19.68 -8.22 4.54
C ASP A 87 -18.97 -8.64 3.24
N PHE A 88 -17.83 -8.02 2.92
CA PHE A 88 -17.01 -8.38 1.76
C PHE A 88 -16.30 -9.74 1.90
N ILE A 89 -15.77 -10.07 3.09
CA ILE A 89 -15.17 -11.39 3.35
C ILE A 89 -16.22 -12.49 3.23
N HIS A 90 -17.44 -12.30 3.73
CA HIS A 90 -18.53 -13.25 3.54
C HIS A 90 -18.95 -13.37 2.07
N LYS A 91 -18.96 -12.27 1.31
CA LYS A 91 -19.15 -12.30 -0.16
C LYS A 91 -18.07 -13.17 -0.84
N ALA A 92 -16.80 -12.99 -0.47
CA ALA A 92 -15.69 -13.81 -0.97
C ALA A 92 -15.84 -15.29 -0.58
N GLN A 93 -16.19 -15.60 0.67
CA GLN A 93 -16.43 -16.96 1.17
C GLN A 93 -17.62 -17.66 0.49
N SER A 94 -18.62 -16.90 0.03
CA SER A 94 -19.75 -17.40 -0.77
C SER A 94 -19.44 -17.56 -2.26
N SER A 95 -18.24 -17.15 -2.70
CA SER A 95 -17.80 -17.22 -4.09
C SER A 95 -17.05 -18.53 -4.38
N ASP A 96 -16.84 -18.84 -5.66
CA ASP A 96 -16.16 -20.06 -6.09
C ASP A 96 -14.65 -19.88 -6.29
N GLY A 97 -13.95 -21.01 -6.43
CA GLY A 97 -12.50 -21.09 -6.61
C GLY A 97 -11.92 -20.35 -7.83
N ASN A 98 -12.77 -19.85 -8.73
CA ASN A 98 -12.38 -19.09 -9.91
C ASN A 98 -12.65 -17.57 -9.75
N THR A 99 -12.86 -17.11 -8.51
CA THR A 99 -13.15 -15.71 -8.19
C THR A 99 -11.87 -14.91 -7.91
N VAL A 100 -11.78 -13.72 -8.48
CA VAL A 100 -10.77 -12.70 -8.17
C VAL A 100 -11.39 -11.65 -7.24
N ALA A 101 -10.78 -11.43 -6.07
CA ALA A 101 -11.22 -10.42 -5.10
C ALA A 101 -10.21 -9.27 -5.01
N MET A 102 -10.68 -8.02 -5.00
CA MET A 102 -9.84 -6.84 -4.85
C MET A 102 -10.30 -5.92 -3.71
N VAL A 103 -9.36 -5.42 -2.91
CA VAL A 103 -9.60 -4.40 -1.89
C VAL A 103 -8.72 -3.19 -2.21
N TYR A 104 -9.31 -2.00 -2.30
CA TYR A 104 -8.57 -0.73 -2.40
C TYR A 104 -8.99 0.19 -1.26
N LEU A 105 -8.02 0.70 -0.51
CA LEU A 105 -8.21 1.63 0.60
C LEU A 105 -7.41 2.91 0.35
N ALA A 106 -8.08 4.05 0.22
CA ALA A 106 -7.46 5.37 0.27
C ALA A 106 -7.84 6.09 1.56
N GLY A 107 -6.87 6.76 2.20
CA GLY A 107 -7.06 7.45 3.46
C GLY A 107 -5.77 7.49 4.28
N TYR A 108 -5.87 7.56 5.61
CA TYR A 108 -4.71 7.37 6.47
C TYR A 108 -4.50 5.91 6.84
N GLY A 109 -3.27 5.45 6.66
CA GLY A 109 -2.74 4.24 7.27
C GLY A 109 -1.61 4.60 8.23
N MET A 110 -1.49 3.84 9.31
CA MET A 110 -0.43 3.98 10.30
C MET A 110 0.14 2.61 10.61
N GLN A 111 1.45 2.51 10.79
CA GLN A 111 2.05 1.33 11.42
C GLN A 111 2.25 1.53 12.93
N LEU A 112 2.06 0.46 13.68
CA LEU A 112 2.44 0.36 15.10
C LEU A 112 3.05 -1.02 15.32
N ALA A 113 4.27 -1.06 15.84
CA ALA A 113 5.02 -2.29 16.08
C ALA A 113 5.03 -3.27 14.87
N GLY A 114 5.19 -2.77 13.63
CA GLY A 114 5.23 -3.62 12.43
C GLY A 114 3.88 -4.17 11.93
N GLU A 115 2.76 -3.76 12.53
CA GLU A 115 1.40 -4.05 12.07
C GLU A 115 0.76 -2.80 11.43
N ASN A 116 0.05 -2.98 10.32
CA ASN A 116 -0.62 -1.89 9.59
C ASN A 116 -2.09 -1.72 10.03
N TYR A 117 -2.46 -0.48 10.31
CA TYR A 117 -3.81 -0.06 10.71
C TYR A 117 -4.34 0.96 9.70
N PHE A 118 -5.57 0.77 9.20
CA PHE A 118 -6.28 1.77 8.40
C PHE A 118 -7.23 2.57 9.32
N ILE A 119 -7.27 3.89 9.17
CA ILE A 119 -7.90 4.78 10.15
C ILE A 119 -9.30 5.21 9.67
N PRO A 120 -10.38 4.99 10.46
CA PRO A 120 -11.72 5.50 10.15
C PRO A 120 -11.85 7.00 10.42
N VAL A 121 -12.85 7.68 9.84
CA VAL A 121 -12.93 9.16 9.90
C VAL A 121 -13.34 9.72 11.27
N ASP A 122 -13.86 8.87 12.16
CA ASP A 122 -14.26 9.18 13.54
C ASP A 122 -13.16 8.88 14.58
N ALA A 123 -12.01 8.33 14.18
CA ALA A 123 -10.94 7.90 15.08
C ALA A 123 -10.37 9.04 15.95
N ASN A 124 -10.48 8.90 17.28
CA ASN A 124 -9.94 9.83 18.25
C ASN A 124 -8.55 9.39 18.76
N ILE A 125 -7.59 9.30 17.84
CA ILE A 125 -6.20 8.96 18.19
C ILE A 125 -5.52 10.21 18.79
N ALA A 126 -4.99 10.06 20.01
CA ALA A 126 -4.19 11.06 20.72
C ALA A 126 -2.75 10.57 21.01
N SER A 127 -2.57 9.26 21.07
CA SER A 127 -1.36 8.53 21.45
C SER A 127 -1.27 7.19 20.73
N ASP A 128 -0.12 6.50 20.83
CA ASP A 128 0.06 5.22 20.14
C ASP A 128 -0.84 4.08 20.68
N VAL A 129 -1.20 4.13 21.97
CA VAL A 129 -2.02 3.09 22.61
C VAL A 129 -3.49 3.12 22.15
N ASP A 130 -3.94 4.20 21.52
CA ASP A 130 -5.28 4.33 20.97
C ASP A 130 -5.42 3.57 19.63
N ILE A 131 -4.33 3.43 18.87
CA ILE A 131 -4.32 2.89 17.49
C ILE A 131 -4.93 1.48 17.39
N PRO A 132 -4.66 0.51 18.30
CA PRO A 132 -5.27 -0.81 18.24
C PRO A 132 -6.78 -0.84 18.50
N THR A 133 -7.33 0.21 19.14
CA THR A 133 -8.75 0.31 19.49
C THR A 133 -9.54 1.17 18.49
N GLU A 134 -8.97 2.29 18.07
CA GLU A 134 -9.59 3.20 17.10
C GLU A 134 -9.42 2.69 15.66
N GLY A 135 -8.25 2.15 15.33
CA GLY A 135 -7.87 1.73 13.99
C GLY A 135 -8.38 0.35 13.56
N LEU A 136 -8.27 0.07 12.27
CA LEU A 136 -8.58 -1.22 11.65
C LEU A 136 -7.26 -1.99 11.36
N ARG A 137 -6.87 -2.92 12.23
CA ARG A 137 -5.70 -3.79 11.99
C ARG A 137 -5.91 -4.61 10.71
N LEU A 138 -5.18 -4.28 9.66
CA LEU A 138 -5.44 -4.83 8.32
C LEU A 138 -5.09 -6.32 8.21
N SER A 139 -4.07 -6.78 8.94
CA SER A 139 -3.61 -8.16 8.84
C SER A 139 -4.67 -9.19 9.27
N ASP A 140 -5.60 -8.81 10.16
CA ASP A 140 -6.72 -9.68 10.56
C ASP A 140 -7.72 -9.91 9.41
N TYR A 141 -7.94 -8.91 8.56
CA TYR A 141 -8.85 -9.00 7.41
C TYR A 141 -8.15 -9.60 6.18
N ILE A 142 -6.87 -9.28 5.97
CA ILE A 142 -6.06 -9.85 4.89
C ILE A 142 -5.90 -11.36 5.09
N ARG A 143 -5.61 -11.85 6.31
CA ARG A 143 -5.56 -13.29 6.61
C ARG A 143 -6.88 -14.01 6.34
N GLN A 144 -8.02 -13.40 6.69
CA GLN A 144 -9.34 -13.98 6.42
C GLN A 144 -9.66 -14.05 4.91
N LEU A 145 -9.25 -13.04 4.14
CA LEU A 145 -9.37 -13.05 2.69
C LEU A 145 -8.45 -14.10 2.05
N ALA A 146 -7.20 -14.22 2.51
CA ALA A 146 -6.24 -15.22 2.04
C ALA A 146 -6.62 -16.67 2.39
N ALA A 147 -7.34 -16.88 3.49
CA ALA A 147 -7.91 -18.18 3.87
C ALA A 147 -9.14 -18.58 3.02
N THR A 148 -9.64 -17.69 2.18
CA THR A 148 -10.74 -17.97 1.24
C THR A 148 -10.17 -18.59 -0.04
N PRO A 149 -10.77 -19.66 -0.60
CA PRO A 149 -10.29 -20.29 -1.83
C PRO A 149 -10.59 -19.39 -3.05
N LEU A 150 -9.73 -18.41 -3.29
CA LEU A 150 -9.78 -17.47 -4.41
C LEU A 150 -8.76 -17.82 -5.50
N LYS A 151 -9.07 -17.46 -6.74
CA LYS A 151 -8.12 -17.48 -7.86
C LYS A 151 -6.97 -16.49 -7.62
N ALA A 152 -7.31 -15.30 -7.14
CA ALA A 152 -6.38 -14.28 -6.67
C ALA A 152 -7.07 -13.32 -5.70
N GLY A 153 -6.35 -12.88 -4.67
CA GLY A 153 -6.72 -11.76 -3.81
C GLY A 153 -5.75 -10.59 -4.01
N VAL A 154 -6.27 -9.38 -4.20
CA VAL A 154 -5.47 -8.17 -4.43
C VAL A 154 -5.81 -7.14 -3.36
N VAL A 155 -4.82 -6.61 -2.64
CA VAL A 155 -5.03 -5.60 -1.59
C VAL A 155 -4.13 -4.40 -1.85
N VAL A 156 -4.73 -3.23 -2.03
CA VAL A 156 -4.03 -1.98 -2.39
C VAL A 156 -4.28 -0.92 -1.32
N LEU A 157 -3.20 -0.40 -0.72
CA LEU A 157 -3.25 0.62 0.34
C LEU A 157 -2.66 1.94 -0.16
N ASP A 158 -3.53 2.89 -0.48
CA ASP A 158 -3.19 4.27 -0.84
C ASP A 158 -3.11 5.15 0.41
N ALA A 159 -2.25 4.73 1.33
CA ALA A 159 -2.37 5.07 2.76
C ALA A 159 -1.06 5.44 3.48
N ALA A 160 0.11 5.30 2.85
CA ALA A 160 1.41 5.67 3.42
C ALA A 160 1.64 7.19 3.39
N ARG A 161 0.89 7.93 4.23
CA ARG A 161 0.78 9.41 4.20
C ARG A 161 1.17 9.99 5.57
N GLN A 162 1.56 11.27 5.62
CA GLN A 162 1.93 11.92 6.89
C GLN A 162 0.71 12.07 7.82
N GLN A 163 0.70 11.31 8.91
CA GLN A 163 -0.40 11.32 9.88
C GLN A 163 -0.47 12.65 10.67
N PRO A 164 -1.68 13.19 10.96
CA PRO A 164 -1.91 14.44 11.68
C PRO A 164 -2.44 14.24 13.11
N PHE A 165 -2.55 13.00 13.60
CA PHE A 165 -3.28 12.65 14.81
C PHE A 165 -2.46 12.82 16.09
N ILE A 166 -1.23 12.28 16.07
CA ILE A 166 -0.29 12.25 17.19
C ILE A 166 0.79 13.30 16.91
N ALA A 167 0.69 14.42 17.62
CA ALA A 167 1.60 15.57 17.52
C ALA A 167 2.53 15.72 18.75
N SER A 168 2.46 14.80 19.72
CA SER A 168 3.25 14.81 20.95
C SER A 168 3.30 13.40 21.56
N GLY A 169 4.41 13.06 22.22
CA GLY A 169 4.68 11.71 22.72
C GLY A 169 5.85 11.03 21.98
N PRO A 170 6.07 9.72 22.20
CA PRO A 170 7.06 8.95 21.44
C PRO A 170 6.78 8.99 19.94
N THR A 171 7.82 9.14 19.13
CA THR A 171 7.70 9.13 17.66
C THR A 171 7.33 7.74 17.15
N LEU A 172 6.29 7.65 16.33
CA LEU A 172 5.98 6.45 15.55
C LEU A 172 6.82 6.39 14.28
N ALA A 173 7.09 5.16 13.83
CA ALA A 173 7.69 4.91 12.53
C ALA A 173 6.77 5.39 11.40
N GLY A 174 7.32 6.16 10.46
CA GLY A 174 6.58 6.68 9.31
C GLY A 174 6.11 5.60 8.34
N GLY A 175 5.11 5.96 7.52
CA GLY A 175 4.65 5.11 6.41
C GLY A 175 3.89 3.86 6.84
N LEU A 176 4.08 2.78 6.09
CA LEU A 176 3.47 1.46 6.34
C LEU A 176 4.54 0.39 6.59
N ALA A 177 4.17 -0.61 7.37
CA ALA A 177 4.97 -1.79 7.67
C ALA A 177 5.11 -2.71 6.45
N LEU A 178 6.26 -3.38 6.33
CA LEU A 178 6.51 -4.43 5.33
C LEU A 178 5.67 -5.69 5.64
N VAL A 179 4.57 -5.86 4.92
CA VAL A 179 3.74 -7.08 4.96
C VAL A 179 4.36 -8.14 4.05
N GLU A 180 4.23 -9.42 4.41
CA GLU A 180 4.47 -10.53 3.50
C GLU A 180 3.11 -11.10 3.04
N PRO A 181 2.85 -11.24 1.74
CA PRO A 181 1.59 -11.82 1.26
C PRO A 181 1.52 -13.32 1.56
N ASP A 182 0.30 -13.82 1.76
CA ASP A 182 -0.03 -15.24 1.72
C ASP A 182 -0.14 -15.76 0.28
N ASN A 183 -0.30 -17.07 0.08
CA ASN A 183 -0.45 -17.65 -1.25
C ASN A 183 -1.69 -17.09 -1.98
N ASN A 184 -1.61 -16.95 -3.30
CA ASN A 184 -2.63 -16.31 -4.16
C ASN A 184 -2.92 -14.83 -3.83
N MET A 185 -2.16 -14.18 -2.93
CA MET A 185 -2.31 -12.76 -2.62
C MET A 185 -1.27 -11.89 -3.34
N LEU A 186 -1.68 -10.68 -3.73
CA LEU A 186 -0.83 -9.53 -3.99
C LEU A 186 -1.21 -8.41 -3.01
N ILE A 187 -0.21 -7.77 -2.42
CA ILE A 187 -0.38 -6.62 -1.53
C ILE A 187 0.50 -5.48 -2.05
N ALA A 188 -0.10 -4.33 -2.34
CA ALA A 188 0.57 -3.14 -2.87
C ALA A 188 0.31 -1.90 -2.03
N PHE A 189 1.31 -1.02 -1.94
CA PHE A 189 1.30 0.25 -1.21
C PHE A 189 1.66 1.40 -2.14
N ASN A 190 1.10 2.59 -1.86
CA ASN A 190 1.42 3.80 -2.60
C ASN A 190 2.85 4.35 -2.33
N ALA A 191 3.54 3.88 -1.28
CA ALA A 191 4.95 4.16 -1.03
C ALA A 191 5.67 2.92 -0.47
N ALA A 192 7.01 2.92 -0.54
CA ALA A 192 7.85 1.87 0.00
C ALA A 192 7.71 1.75 1.54
N PRO A 193 7.86 0.54 2.11
CA PRO A 193 7.75 0.33 3.56
C PRO A 193 8.67 1.26 4.37
N GLY A 194 8.15 1.84 5.45
CA GLY A 194 8.84 2.86 6.27
C GLY A 194 8.90 4.27 5.65
N THR A 195 8.46 4.46 4.41
CA THR A 195 8.51 5.76 3.69
C THR A 195 7.13 6.40 3.58
N ILE A 196 7.09 7.72 3.46
CA ILE A 196 5.86 8.51 3.35
C ILE A 196 5.77 9.16 1.97
N ALA A 197 4.62 8.99 1.31
CA ALA A 197 4.26 9.67 0.07
C ALA A 197 4.07 11.19 0.32
N PRO A 198 4.42 12.06 -0.64
CA PRO A 198 4.21 13.49 -0.53
C PRO A 198 2.71 13.84 -0.45
N ASN A 199 2.40 15.01 0.11
CA ASN A 199 1.04 15.55 0.05
C ASN A 199 0.64 15.80 -1.41
N GLU A 200 -0.53 15.28 -1.79
CA GLU A 200 -1.00 15.33 -3.16
C GLU A 200 -1.69 16.66 -3.48
N THR A 201 -1.61 17.06 -4.76
CA THR A 201 -2.20 18.31 -5.25
C THR A 201 -3.06 18.03 -6.48
N GLY A 202 -4.25 18.62 -6.52
CA GLY A 202 -5.26 18.39 -7.57
C GLY A 202 -6.43 17.51 -7.14
N SER A 203 -7.25 17.09 -8.10
CA SER A 203 -8.50 16.36 -7.88
C SER A 203 -8.32 14.90 -7.47
N TYR A 204 -7.24 14.26 -7.94
CA TYR A 204 -6.92 12.86 -7.71
C TYR A 204 -5.44 12.71 -7.37
N GLY A 205 -5.16 11.76 -6.50
CA GLY A 205 -3.81 11.33 -6.18
C GLY A 205 -3.04 10.82 -7.39
N VAL A 206 -1.71 10.85 -7.31
CA VAL A 206 -0.87 10.36 -8.41
C VAL A 206 -1.00 8.85 -8.51
N TYR A 207 -0.92 8.15 -7.38
CA TYR A 207 -0.99 6.69 -7.33
C TYR A 207 -2.30 6.13 -7.93
N ALA A 208 -3.45 6.68 -7.55
CA ALA A 208 -4.75 6.27 -8.08
C ALA A 208 -4.90 6.55 -9.58
N ARG A 209 -4.42 7.71 -10.05
CA ARG A 209 -4.40 8.11 -11.47
C ARG A 209 -3.53 7.15 -12.29
N SER A 210 -2.28 6.94 -11.90
CA SER A 210 -1.36 6.03 -12.59
C SER A 210 -1.85 4.57 -12.54
N LEU A 211 -2.50 4.13 -11.45
CA LEU A 211 -3.07 2.78 -11.34
C LEU A 211 -4.25 2.58 -12.30
N ALA A 212 -5.15 3.56 -12.40
CA ALA A 212 -6.23 3.53 -13.38
C ALA A 212 -5.70 3.57 -14.83
N GLU A 213 -4.61 4.29 -15.10
CA GLU A 213 -3.93 4.30 -16.40
C GLU A 213 -3.35 2.91 -16.75
N MET A 214 -2.59 2.30 -15.84
CA MET A 214 -1.96 0.99 -16.07
C MET A 214 -2.99 -0.12 -16.23
N ILE A 215 -4.08 -0.10 -15.43
CA ILE A 215 -5.21 -1.04 -15.61
C ILE A 215 -5.82 -0.88 -17.02
N ARG A 216 -6.07 0.36 -17.47
CA ARG A 216 -6.71 0.64 -18.78
C ARG A 216 -5.79 0.48 -19.98
N THR A 217 -4.48 0.32 -19.77
CA THR A 217 -3.48 0.11 -20.85
C THR A 217 -3.73 -1.17 -21.65
N GLY A 218 -4.27 -2.22 -21.01
CA GLY A 218 -4.69 -3.48 -21.63
C GLY A 218 -3.54 -4.39 -22.11
N GLY A 219 -3.73 -5.70 -21.95
CA GLY A 219 -2.75 -6.73 -22.30
C GLY A 219 -1.60 -6.91 -21.29
N LEU A 220 -1.63 -6.18 -20.17
CA LEU A 220 -0.69 -6.34 -19.07
C LEU A 220 -1.15 -7.42 -18.10
N SER A 221 -0.24 -8.29 -17.67
CA SER A 221 -0.49 -9.16 -16.53
C SER A 221 -0.56 -8.37 -15.22
N LEU A 222 -1.23 -8.91 -14.20
CA LEU A 222 -1.37 -8.29 -12.88
C LEU A 222 -0.02 -7.84 -12.25
N PRO A 223 1.09 -8.61 -12.30
CA PRO A 223 2.42 -8.11 -11.93
C PRO A 223 2.83 -6.83 -12.67
N GLU A 224 2.71 -6.83 -13.99
CA GLU A 224 3.23 -5.76 -14.85
C GLU A 224 2.43 -4.46 -14.73
N VAL A 225 1.18 -4.53 -14.26
CA VAL A 225 0.41 -3.35 -13.84
C VAL A 225 1.10 -2.66 -12.67
N PHE A 226 1.58 -3.40 -11.66
CA PHE A 226 2.24 -2.82 -10.49
C PHE A 226 3.70 -2.41 -10.78
N ASP A 227 4.45 -3.16 -11.59
CA ASP A 227 5.80 -2.75 -12.02
C ASP A 227 5.77 -1.45 -12.82
N ARG A 228 4.86 -1.31 -13.80
CA ARG A 228 4.71 -0.07 -14.58
C ARG A 228 4.12 1.07 -13.75
N LEU A 229 3.24 0.78 -12.79
CA LEU A 229 2.75 1.76 -11.82
C LEU A 229 3.89 2.34 -10.98
N ARG A 230 4.83 1.49 -10.53
CA ARG A 230 6.03 1.93 -9.80
C ARG A 230 6.85 2.92 -10.63
N LEU A 231 7.06 2.63 -11.92
CA LEU A 231 7.77 3.52 -12.84
C LEU A 231 6.99 4.83 -13.10
N ARG A 232 5.69 4.78 -13.38
CA ARG A 232 4.88 5.98 -13.67
C ARG A 232 4.80 6.93 -12.48
N VAL A 233 4.55 6.42 -11.27
CA VAL A 233 4.48 7.26 -10.07
C VAL A 233 5.86 7.84 -9.75
N ASN A 234 6.95 7.10 -9.98
CA ASN A 234 8.30 7.62 -9.84
C ASN A 234 8.60 8.75 -10.85
N GLU A 235 8.14 8.63 -12.10
CA GLU A 235 8.24 9.66 -13.13
C GLU A 235 7.40 10.90 -12.76
N GLU A 236 6.08 10.75 -12.57
CA GLU A 236 5.15 11.86 -12.29
C GLU A 236 5.55 12.64 -11.03
N THR A 237 5.99 11.95 -9.97
CA THR A 237 6.41 12.58 -8.71
C THR A 237 7.88 13.02 -8.69
N LYS A 238 8.62 12.87 -9.80
CA LYS A 238 10.07 13.18 -9.87
C LYS A 238 10.88 12.47 -8.79
N GLY A 239 10.50 11.21 -8.51
CA GLY A 239 11.08 10.32 -7.53
C GLY A 239 10.67 10.57 -6.08
N ALA A 240 9.81 11.55 -5.81
CA ALA A 240 9.31 11.82 -4.44
C ALA A 240 8.45 10.67 -3.88
N GLN A 241 7.93 9.79 -4.74
CA GLN A 241 7.16 8.62 -4.37
C GLN A 241 7.71 7.40 -5.13
N VAL A 242 7.77 6.25 -4.44
CA VAL A 242 8.17 4.96 -4.99
C VAL A 242 7.16 3.92 -4.50
N PRO A 243 6.19 3.51 -5.31
CA PRO A 243 5.29 2.41 -4.97
C PRO A 243 6.02 1.11 -4.65
N TRP A 244 5.34 0.24 -3.91
CA TRP A 244 5.87 -1.07 -3.55
C TRP A 244 4.76 -2.12 -3.61
N ASP A 245 5.10 -3.35 -3.95
CA ASP A 245 4.22 -4.48 -3.83
C ASP A 245 4.99 -5.77 -3.50
N ALA A 246 4.26 -6.77 -3.04
CA ALA A 246 4.71 -8.15 -3.02
C ALA A 246 3.56 -9.10 -3.32
N GLN A 247 3.87 -10.22 -3.94
CA GLN A 247 2.89 -11.20 -4.40
C GLN A 247 3.36 -12.65 -4.27
N LYS A 248 2.39 -13.56 -4.13
CA LYS A 248 2.53 -15.01 -4.31
C LYS A 248 1.40 -15.55 -5.21
N ILE A 249 1.04 -14.78 -6.25
CA ILE A 249 0.02 -15.16 -7.24
C ILE A 249 0.64 -16.11 -8.27
N GLN A 250 -0.06 -17.21 -8.52
CA GLN A 250 0.28 -18.18 -9.58
C GLN A 250 -0.69 -18.10 -10.77
N ALA A 251 -1.90 -17.56 -10.55
CA ALA A 251 -2.92 -17.43 -11.57
C ALA A 251 -2.62 -16.27 -12.53
N ALA A 252 -2.73 -16.51 -13.83
CA ALA A 252 -2.77 -15.44 -14.81
C ALA A 252 -4.05 -14.61 -14.61
N VAL A 253 -3.88 -13.34 -14.25
CA VAL A 253 -4.94 -12.35 -14.06
C VAL A 253 -4.59 -11.11 -14.88
N THR A 254 -5.56 -10.64 -15.67
CA THR A 254 -5.44 -9.52 -16.61
C THR A 254 -6.72 -8.70 -16.56
N PHE A 255 -6.64 -7.39 -16.34
CA PHE A 255 -7.84 -6.56 -16.21
C PHE A 255 -8.60 -6.42 -17.53
N PHE A 256 -7.89 -6.07 -18.61
CA PHE A 256 -8.39 -5.96 -19.99
C PHE A 256 -7.44 -6.69 -20.95
N GLU A 257 -7.97 -7.46 -21.88
CA GLU A 257 -7.25 -8.02 -23.02
C GLU A 257 -6.91 -6.92 -24.05
N ARG A 258 -5.86 -7.17 -24.86
CA ARG A 258 -5.45 -6.29 -25.96
C ARG A 258 -5.69 -7.02 -27.29
N GLY A 259 -6.64 -6.54 -28.06
CA GLY A 259 -7.06 -7.14 -29.33
C GLY A 259 -6.06 -6.94 -30.48
N PRO A 260 -6.23 -7.67 -31.61
CA PRO A 260 -5.28 -7.68 -32.72
C PRO A 260 -5.16 -6.33 -33.44
N ASP A 261 -6.21 -5.50 -33.38
CA ASP A 261 -6.25 -4.16 -34.00
C ASP A 261 -5.51 -3.09 -33.16
N ALA A 262 -4.88 -3.48 -32.05
CA ALA A 262 -4.15 -2.55 -31.19
C ALA A 262 -2.90 -1.98 -31.88
N PRO A 263 -2.53 -0.72 -31.61
CA PRO A 263 -1.21 -0.21 -31.96
C PRO A 263 -0.12 -1.14 -31.39
N ALA A 264 0.84 -1.48 -32.25
CA ALA A 264 1.94 -2.38 -31.92
C ALA A 264 2.67 -1.92 -30.65
N ALA A 265 3.13 -2.88 -29.84
CA ALA A 265 3.94 -2.58 -28.67
C ALA A 265 5.26 -1.90 -29.10
N GLN A 266 5.63 -0.82 -28.42
CA GLN A 266 6.80 -0.01 -28.79
C GLN A 266 8.15 -0.71 -28.48
N ALA A 267 8.12 -1.75 -27.65
CA ALA A 267 9.18 -2.75 -27.53
C ALA A 267 8.61 -4.14 -27.78
N SER A 268 9.49 -5.05 -28.20
CA SER A 268 9.21 -6.48 -28.14
C SER A 268 9.28 -7.00 -26.69
N PRO A 269 8.64 -8.13 -26.38
CA PRO A 269 8.74 -8.76 -25.05
C PRO A 269 10.19 -9.05 -24.66
N GLU A 270 11.03 -9.44 -25.61
CA GLU A 270 12.45 -9.77 -25.41
C GLU A 270 13.26 -8.54 -24.98
N GLN A 271 12.98 -7.35 -25.53
CA GLN A 271 13.67 -6.11 -25.11
C GLN A 271 13.34 -5.75 -23.65
N THR A 272 12.08 -5.93 -23.25
CA THR A 272 11.61 -5.66 -21.87
C THR A 272 12.19 -6.71 -20.91
N ALA A 273 12.17 -7.99 -21.28
CA ALA A 273 12.79 -9.07 -20.52
C ALA A 273 14.32 -8.90 -20.41
N ALA A 274 15.00 -8.41 -21.45
CA ALA A 274 16.43 -8.14 -21.43
C ALA A 274 16.79 -7.04 -20.43
N LEU A 275 16.00 -5.96 -20.31
CA LEU A 275 16.25 -4.95 -19.27
C LEU A 275 16.08 -5.52 -17.86
N ARG A 276 15.08 -6.39 -17.64
CA ARG A 276 14.83 -7.04 -16.34
C ARG A 276 15.92 -8.05 -15.95
N THR A 277 16.63 -8.64 -16.91
CA THR A 277 17.56 -9.77 -16.68
C THR A 277 19.05 -9.45 -16.84
N ARG A 278 19.44 -8.43 -17.62
CA ARG A 278 20.86 -8.03 -17.76
C ARG A 278 21.47 -7.61 -16.41
N PRO A 279 22.75 -7.90 -16.11
CA PRO A 279 23.40 -7.35 -14.92
C PRO A 279 23.35 -5.82 -14.92
N ILE A 280 23.09 -5.19 -13.76
CA ILE A 280 22.90 -3.74 -13.67
C ILE A 280 24.13 -2.98 -14.23
N ARG A 281 25.33 -3.47 -13.93
CA ARG A 281 26.62 -2.91 -14.41
C ARG A 281 26.77 -2.83 -15.93
N ASP A 282 26.00 -3.62 -16.69
CA ASP A 282 26.09 -3.74 -18.15
C ASP A 282 25.08 -2.82 -18.87
N LEU A 283 24.42 -1.91 -18.14
CA LEU A 283 23.43 -0.96 -18.64
C LEU A 283 23.98 0.49 -18.61
N PRO A 284 23.43 1.43 -19.40
CA PRO A 284 23.60 2.85 -19.13
C PRO A 284 22.83 3.24 -17.87
N VAL A 285 23.29 4.25 -17.11
CA VAL A 285 22.78 4.56 -15.75
C VAL A 285 21.27 4.83 -15.69
N GLN A 286 20.67 5.38 -16.75
CA GLN A 286 19.21 5.58 -16.87
C GLN A 286 18.44 4.24 -16.96
N GLU A 287 18.89 3.32 -17.82
CA GLU A 287 18.32 1.97 -17.92
C GLU A 287 18.58 1.18 -16.63
N ALA A 288 19.76 1.31 -16.03
CA ALA A 288 20.11 0.70 -14.75
C ALA A 288 19.16 1.14 -13.61
N TYR A 289 18.80 2.42 -13.56
CA TYR A 289 17.88 2.96 -12.55
C TYR A 289 16.46 2.38 -12.72
N VAL A 290 15.97 2.35 -13.96
CA VAL A 290 14.67 1.73 -14.31
C VAL A 290 14.69 0.23 -14.02
N ALA A 291 15.76 -0.48 -14.36
CA ALA A 291 15.92 -1.91 -14.09
C ALA A 291 15.97 -2.23 -12.60
N ALA A 292 16.59 -1.36 -11.78
CA ALA A 292 16.59 -1.51 -10.33
C ALA A 292 15.17 -1.31 -9.74
N LEU A 293 14.41 -0.33 -10.23
CA LEU A 293 13.00 -0.13 -9.85
C LEU A 293 12.09 -1.26 -10.34
N GLU A 294 12.22 -1.75 -11.57
CA GLU A 294 11.44 -2.90 -12.06
C GLU A 294 11.71 -4.17 -11.23
N ARG A 295 12.97 -4.41 -10.83
CA ARG A 295 13.33 -5.59 -10.02
C ARG A 295 12.87 -5.48 -8.56
N ASP A 296 12.81 -4.26 -8.03
CA ASP A 296 12.53 -3.93 -6.63
C ASP A 296 13.10 -4.95 -5.62
N THR A 297 14.41 -5.19 -5.68
CA THR A 297 15.11 -6.13 -4.78
C THR A 297 16.27 -5.46 -4.07
N LEU A 298 16.62 -5.96 -2.88
CA LEU A 298 17.80 -5.51 -2.14
C LEU A 298 19.05 -5.60 -3.01
N GLN A 299 19.27 -6.75 -3.66
CA GLN A 299 20.37 -6.99 -4.60
C GLN A 299 20.34 -6.04 -5.80
N GLY A 300 19.17 -5.77 -6.40
CA GLY A 300 19.07 -4.84 -7.55
C GLY A 300 19.46 -3.40 -7.20
N TYR A 301 19.18 -2.96 -5.97
CA TYR A 301 19.61 -1.65 -5.46
C TYR A 301 21.08 -1.65 -5.03
N GLU A 302 21.58 -2.73 -4.42
CA GLU A 302 23.00 -2.90 -4.08
C GLU A 302 23.88 -2.95 -5.34
N ASP A 303 23.48 -3.70 -6.37
CA ASP A 303 24.13 -3.77 -7.68
C ASP A 303 24.23 -2.39 -8.35
N PHE A 304 23.19 -1.55 -8.23
CA PHE A 304 23.19 -0.19 -8.76
C PHE A 304 24.17 0.72 -8.01
N VAL A 305 24.14 0.71 -6.67
CA VAL A 305 25.06 1.53 -5.86
C VAL A 305 26.51 1.08 -6.04
N ALA A 306 26.76 -0.23 -6.26
CA ALA A 306 28.07 -0.76 -6.56
C ALA A 306 28.56 -0.41 -7.99
N ALA A 307 27.66 -0.34 -8.98
CA ALA A 307 28.00 -0.01 -10.37
C ALA A 307 28.19 1.50 -10.61
N TYR A 308 27.40 2.36 -9.94
CA TYR A 308 27.41 3.81 -10.15
C TYR A 308 27.62 4.62 -8.83
N PRO A 309 28.62 4.29 -7.99
CA PRO A 309 28.74 4.83 -6.63
C PRO A 309 28.90 6.36 -6.55
N SER A 310 29.36 7.00 -7.64
CA SER A 310 29.53 8.45 -7.76
C SER A 310 28.40 9.17 -8.49
N ASP A 311 27.40 8.46 -9.00
CA ASP A 311 26.28 9.07 -9.74
C ASP A 311 25.26 9.73 -8.79
N PRO A 312 24.69 10.91 -9.12
CA PRO A 312 23.66 11.54 -8.30
C PRO A 312 22.43 10.67 -7.98
N LEU A 313 22.04 9.75 -8.86
CA LEU A 313 20.93 8.81 -8.63
C LEU A 313 21.28 7.76 -7.56
N ALA A 314 22.56 7.42 -7.37
CA ALA A 314 22.97 6.47 -6.33
C ALA A 314 22.70 6.98 -4.91
N ARG A 315 22.54 8.31 -4.70
CA ARG A 315 22.03 8.84 -3.43
C ARG A 315 20.56 8.43 -3.21
N ARG A 316 19.70 8.56 -4.22
CA ARG A 316 18.29 8.15 -4.15
C ARG A 316 18.14 6.63 -4.00
N VAL A 317 18.90 5.85 -4.76
CA VAL A 317 18.86 4.38 -4.65
C VAL A 317 19.35 3.89 -3.28
N ARG A 318 20.38 4.51 -2.73
CA ARG A 318 20.86 4.23 -1.36
C ARG A 318 19.80 4.53 -0.28
N ALA A 319 19.00 5.58 -0.45
CA ALA A 319 17.89 5.85 0.48
C ALA A 319 16.78 4.79 0.40
N ILE A 320 16.45 4.30 -0.79
CA ILE A 320 15.52 3.17 -1.00
C ILE A 320 16.08 1.89 -0.37
N LEU A 321 17.37 1.63 -0.56
CA LEU A 321 18.09 0.50 0.01
C LEU A 321 18.09 0.52 1.55
N ALA A 322 18.40 1.67 2.16
CA ALA A 322 18.38 1.87 3.60
C ALA A 322 17.00 1.54 4.22
N ALA A 323 15.93 2.13 3.67
CA ALA A 323 14.57 1.88 4.12
C ALA A 323 14.17 0.40 3.98
N ARG A 324 14.49 -0.24 2.85
CA ARG A 324 14.20 -1.67 2.64
C ARG A 324 14.99 -2.56 3.62
N ARG A 325 16.25 -2.24 3.88
CA ARG A 325 17.14 -2.97 4.80
C ARG A 325 16.70 -2.83 6.25
N GLU A 326 16.27 -1.65 6.68
CA GLU A 326 15.67 -1.47 8.01
C GLU A 326 14.33 -2.22 8.11
N ALA A 327 13.41 -2.05 7.17
CA ALA A 327 12.10 -2.71 7.18
C ALA A 327 12.20 -4.25 7.22
N LEU A 328 13.18 -4.84 6.51
CA LEU A 328 13.49 -6.28 6.60
C LEU A 328 14.01 -6.69 7.98
N THR A 329 14.93 -5.89 8.56
CA THR A 329 15.46 -6.14 9.91
C THR A 329 14.37 -6.02 10.98
N TRP A 330 13.49 -5.01 10.87
CA TRP A 330 12.38 -4.80 11.78
C TRP A 330 11.35 -5.93 11.68
N ARG A 331 10.95 -6.32 10.46
CA ARG A 331 10.05 -7.46 10.23
C ARG A 331 10.59 -8.77 10.83
N ARG A 332 11.90 -9.02 10.73
CA ARG A 332 12.54 -10.18 11.38
C ARG A 332 12.50 -10.06 12.89
N THR A 333 12.82 -8.89 13.44
CA THR A 333 12.79 -8.59 14.88
C THR A 333 11.41 -8.81 15.49
N PHE A 334 10.38 -8.19 14.91
CA PHE A 334 9.00 -8.31 15.35
C PHE A 334 8.44 -9.74 15.22
N ARG A 335 8.85 -10.50 14.19
CA ARG A 335 8.47 -11.92 14.05
C ARG A 335 9.13 -12.84 15.08
N THR A 336 10.29 -12.48 15.62
CA THR A 336 10.96 -13.24 16.69
C THR A 336 10.42 -12.89 18.08
N ASP A 337 9.99 -11.64 18.28
CA ASP A 337 9.31 -11.13 19.48
C ASP A 337 9.97 -11.50 20.83
N SER A 338 11.31 -11.44 20.89
CA SER A 338 12.09 -11.70 22.10
C SER A 338 12.93 -10.49 22.52
N PRO A 339 13.34 -10.39 23.80
CA PRO A 339 14.20 -9.30 24.27
C PRO A 339 15.52 -9.20 23.48
N GLU A 340 16.12 -10.35 23.15
CA GLU A 340 17.34 -10.45 22.35
C GLU A 340 17.15 -9.86 20.95
N ALA A 341 15.98 -10.09 20.33
CA ALA A 341 15.65 -9.51 19.03
C ALA A 341 15.55 -7.98 19.11
N TYR A 342 14.84 -7.43 20.09
CA TYR A 342 14.69 -5.98 20.24
C TYR A 342 15.99 -5.29 20.66
N TRP A 343 16.81 -5.89 21.53
CA TRP A 343 18.16 -5.39 21.83
C TRP A 343 19.10 -5.48 20.62
N SER A 344 18.99 -6.53 19.79
CA SER A 344 19.72 -6.63 18.51
C SER A 344 19.36 -5.50 17.55
N TYR A 345 18.07 -5.21 17.39
CA TYR A 345 17.61 -4.11 16.55
C TYR A 345 18.10 -2.77 17.11
N LEU A 346 17.92 -2.50 18.41
CA LEU A 346 18.37 -1.25 19.04
C LEU A 346 19.88 -1.04 19.01
N LYS A 347 20.68 -2.12 19.03
CA LYS A 347 22.14 -2.04 18.86
C LYS A 347 22.57 -1.74 17.41
N ARG A 348 21.72 -2.05 16.43
CA ARG A 348 21.94 -1.81 15.00
C ARG A 348 21.33 -0.50 14.50
N TYR A 349 20.23 -0.07 15.12
CA TYR A 349 19.43 1.10 14.76
C TYR A 349 18.97 1.85 16.03
N PRO A 350 19.90 2.43 16.82
CA PRO A 350 19.57 3.08 18.10
C PRO A 350 18.65 4.31 17.94
N ASN A 351 18.73 4.95 16.78
CA ASN A 351 17.96 6.13 16.37
C ASN A 351 17.03 5.82 15.16
N GLY A 352 16.83 4.54 14.82
CA GLY A 352 16.02 4.12 13.68
C GLY A 352 14.52 4.34 13.88
N ALA A 353 13.75 4.26 12.80
CA ALA A 353 12.31 4.57 12.81
C ALA A 353 11.51 3.74 13.84
N HIS A 354 11.94 2.50 14.11
CA HIS A 354 11.31 1.59 15.07
C HIS A 354 12.00 1.53 16.45
N ALA A 355 12.90 2.47 16.77
CA ALA A 355 13.58 2.46 18.07
C ALA A 355 12.61 2.59 19.26
N GLU A 356 11.55 3.41 19.13
CA GLU A 356 10.49 3.51 20.13
C GLU A 356 9.57 2.27 20.15
N ASP A 357 9.27 1.67 19.00
CA ASP A 357 8.54 0.38 18.94
C ASP A 357 9.31 -0.73 19.69
N ALA A 358 10.63 -0.81 19.49
CA ALA A 358 11.48 -1.80 20.15
C ALA A 358 11.53 -1.59 21.67
N ARG A 359 11.70 -0.34 22.13
CA ARG A 359 11.66 0.03 23.56
C ARG A 359 10.30 -0.30 24.19
N ARG A 360 9.21 -0.04 23.48
CA ARG A 360 7.83 -0.35 23.89
C ARG A 360 7.59 -1.86 24.01
N ARG A 361 8.05 -2.66 23.04
CA ARG A 361 7.92 -4.13 23.08
C ARG A 361 8.80 -4.75 24.18
N LEU A 362 10.01 -4.24 24.43
CA LEU A 362 10.81 -4.64 25.60
C LEU A 362 10.06 -4.39 26.93
N ALA A 363 9.44 -3.23 27.08
CA ALA A 363 8.64 -2.93 28.27
C ALA A 363 7.41 -3.85 28.42
N MET A 364 6.72 -4.16 27.32
CA MET A 364 5.61 -5.14 27.31
C MET A 364 6.07 -6.55 27.69
N LEU A 365 7.27 -6.95 27.27
CA LEU A 365 7.91 -8.23 27.66
C LEU A 365 8.53 -8.20 29.07
N SER A 366 8.37 -7.11 29.83
CA SER A 366 9.00 -6.89 31.15
C SER A 366 10.53 -7.01 31.14
N ALA A 367 11.17 -6.76 29.99
CA ALA A 367 12.60 -6.87 29.81
C ALA A 367 13.34 -5.59 30.22
N PRO A 368 14.59 -5.68 30.72
CA PRO A 368 15.43 -4.52 30.98
C PRO A 368 15.60 -3.60 29.74
N PRO A 369 15.55 -2.26 29.90
CA PRO A 369 15.74 -1.33 28.78
C PRO A 369 17.10 -1.42 28.08
N ALA A 370 18.13 -1.87 28.81
CA ALA A 370 19.46 -2.14 28.28
C ALA A 370 19.76 -3.66 28.34
N PRO A 371 20.42 -4.23 27.33
CA PRO A 371 20.76 -5.66 27.32
C PRO A 371 21.73 -6.04 28.44
N PRO A 372 21.67 -7.29 28.95
CA PRO A 372 22.72 -7.83 29.81
C PRO A 372 24.03 -8.01 29.00
N PRO A 373 25.22 -7.92 29.64
CA PRO A 373 26.51 -8.01 28.94
C PRO A 373 26.75 -9.31 28.15
N THR A 374 25.97 -10.36 28.44
CA THR A 374 26.08 -11.70 27.87
C THR A 374 25.02 -12.01 26.80
N PHE A 375 24.21 -11.04 26.36
CA PHE A 375 23.17 -11.32 25.36
C PHE A 375 23.78 -11.70 24.00
N ALA A 376 23.25 -12.75 23.38
CA ALA A 376 23.57 -13.08 22.00
C ALA A 376 22.71 -12.21 21.08
N MET A 377 23.33 -11.62 20.05
CA MET A 377 22.57 -10.96 19.00
C MET A 377 21.91 -12.01 18.10
N ILE A 378 20.63 -11.82 17.75
CA ILE A 378 20.02 -12.59 16.66
C ILE A 378 20.70 -12.26 15.31
N GLU A 379 20.82 -13.28 14.47
CA GLU A 379 21.27 -13.12 13.08
C GLU A 379 20.13 -12.56 12.21
N TYR A 380 20.49 -11.72 11.25
CA TYR A 380 19.55 -11.10 10.31
C TYR A 380 19.92 -11.47 8.89
N ASP A 381 18.90 -11.75 8.07
CA ASP A 381 19.03 -12.13 6.66
C ASP A 381 19.49 -10.97 5.75
N VAL A 382 19.97 -9.86 6.32
CA VAL A 382 20.46 -8.64 5.64
C VAL A 382 21.69 -8.05 6.37
N PRO A 383 22.74 -7.62 5.63
CA PRO A 383 23.96 -7.05 6.23
C PRO A 383 23.66 -5.77 7.02
N PRO A 384 24.50 -5.36 8.00
CA PRO A 384 24.34 -4.11 8.75
C PRO A 384 24.36 -2.88 7.81
N PRO A 385 23.73 -1.76 8.21
CA PRO A 385 23.77 -0.53 7.41
C PRO A 385 25.22 0.01 7.30
N PRO A 386 25.69 0.39 6.11
CA PRO A 386 26.95 1.11 5.94
C PRO A 386 26.81 2.57 6.38
N LEU A 387 27.95 3.24 6.62
CA LEU A 387 28.00 4.59 7.18
C LEU A 387 27.30 5.66 6.32
N ASP A 388 27.25 5.45 5.01
CA ASP A 388 26.60 6.35 4.04
C ASP A 388 25.07 6.19 3.98
N GLU A 389 24.50 5.17 4.65
CA GLU A 389 23.04 5.02 4.82
C GLU A 389 22.49 5.65 6.11
N VAL A 390 23.32 5.88 7.12
CA VAL A 390 22.91 6.36 8.45
C VAL A 390 22.02 7.60 8.37
N VAL A 391 22.35 8.53 7.47
CA VAL A 391 21.63 9.80 7.24
C VAL A 391 20.14 9.62 6.88
N TYR A 392 19.73 8.49 6.27
CA TYR A 392 18.33 8.19 5.95
C TYR A 392 17.61 7.46 7.09
N ILE A 393 18.37 6.82 7.99
CA ILE A 393 17.87 5.90 9.02
C ILE A 393 17.61 6.63 10.34
N GLU A 394 18.39 7.66 10.67
CA GLU A 394 18.19 8.48 11.88
C GLU A 394 17.00 9.47 11.78
N ARG A 395 15.99 9.11 10.98
CA ARG A 395 14.77 9.89 10.74
C ARG A 395 13.55 9.04 11.13
N PRO A 396 12.63 9.54 11.98
CA PRO A 396 11.40 8.80 12.33
C PRO A 396 10.51 8.45 11.12
N ALA A 397 10.64 9.20 10.02
CA ALA A 397 10.00 8.92 8.75
C ALA A 397 10.90 9.37 7.59
N LEU A 398 10.99 8.57 6.53
CA LEU A 398 11.73 8.93 5.31
C LEU A 398 10.76 9.46 4.23
N MET A 399 11.06 10.63 3.67
CA MET A 399 10.35 11.21 2.53
C MET A 399 11.33 11.46 1.38
N PHE A 400 11.08 10.89 0.19
CA PHE A 400 11.94 11.11 -0.98
C PHE A 400 11.76 12.49 -1.64
N SER A 401 10.87 13.32 -1.09
CA SER A 401 10.65 14.73 -1.38
C SER A 401 11.42 15.69 -0.46
N ASP A 402 12.04 15.21 0.62
CA ASP A 402 12.73 16.07 1.58
C ASP A 402 13.92 16.81 0.91
N PRO A 403 13.93 18.15 0.88
CA PRO A 403 15.01 18.92 0.29
C PRO A 403 16.38 18.67 0.92
N GLU A 404 16.47 18.22 2.18
CA GLU A 404 17.74 18.03 2.89
C GLU A 404 18.63 16.96 2.23
N PHE A 405 18.03 15.91 1.65
CA PHE A 405 18.78 14.89 0.92
C PHE A 405 19.26 15.35 -0.46
N GLY A 406 18.66 16.41 -1.02
CA GLY A 406 19.01 16.97 -2.32
C GLY A 406 19.01 15.95 -3.45
N PHE A 407 18.06 15.02 -3.48
CA PHE A 407 17.98 14.00 -4.54
C PHE A 407 17.67 14.64 -5.90
N VAL A 408 18.44 14.28 -6.93
CA VAL A 408 18.10 14.70 -8.31
C VAL A 408 16.78 14.06 -8.76
N PRO A 409 15.98 14.73 -9.61
CA PRO A 409 14.89 14.08 -10.32
C PRO A 409 15.40 12.86 -11.10
N PRO A 410 14.68 11.73 -11.11
CA PRO A 410 15.01 10.60 -11.96
C PRO A 410 14.83 10.99 -13.44
N PRO A 411 15.60 10.40 -14.36
CA PRO A 411 15.31 10.49 -15.79
C PRO A 411 14.00 9.76 -16.10
N PRO A 412 13.25 10.17 -17.15
CA PRO A 412 12.05 9.44 -17.57
C PRO A 412 12.41 8.01 -18.00
N PRO A 413 11.54 7.01 -17.77
CA PRO A 413 11.76 5.67 -18.28
C PRO A 413 11.80 5.64 -19.81
N PRO A 414 12.46 4.64 -20.44
CA PRO A 414 12.40 4.49 -21.89
C PRO A 414 10.96 4.29 -22.36
N VAL A 415 10.55 5.08 -23.36
CA VAL A 415 9.18 5.13 -23.93
C VAL A 415 8.63 3.75 -24.29
N TYR A 416 9.50 2.81 -24.67
CA TYR A 416 9.12 1.46 -25.06
C TYR A 416 8.68 0.56 -23.88
N ILE A 417 9.13 0.86 -22.66
CA ILE A 417 8.65 0.23 -21.41
C ILE A 417 7.41 0.97 -20.91
N LEU A 418 7.51 2.30 -20.80
CA LEU A 418 6.46 3.16 -20.29
C LEU A 418 6.24 4.32 -21.28
N PRO A 419 5.19 4.30 -22.12
CA PRO A 419 4.89 5.42 -23.01
C PRO A 419 4.51 6.66 -22.18
N PRO A 420 4.49 7.86 -22.78
CA PRO A 420 3.85 9.03 -22.16
C PRO A 420 2.38 8.73 -21.82
N PRO A 421 1.84 9.30 -20.72
CA PRO A 421 0.45 9.06 -20.34
C PRO A 421 -0.52 9.61 -21.40
N PRO A 422 -1.69 8.96 -21.62
CA PRO A 422 -2.73 9.48 -22.51
C PRO A 422 -3.16 10.90 -22.10
N PRO A 423 -3.57 11.78 -23.04
CA PRO A 423 -3.99 13.15 -22.73
C PRO A 423 -5.08 13.22 -21.64
N ASP A 424 -6.04 12.29 -21.68
CA ASP A 424 -7.13 12.20 -20.72
C ASP A 424 -6.67 11.84 -19.28
N PHE A 425 -5.44 11.34 -19.13
CA PHE A 425 -4.80 11.05 -17.84
C PHE A 425 -3.83 12.16 -17.39
N VAL A 426 -3.45 13.08 -18.29
CA VAL A 426 -2.66 14.28 -17.97
C VAL A 426 -3.54 15.35 -17.30
N ASP A 427 -4.77 15.56 -17.81
CA ASP A 427 -5.75 16.48 -17.23
C ASP A 427 -7.07 15.74 -16.92
N LEU A 428 -7.04 14.98 -15.83
CA LEU A 428 -8.17 14.17 -15.37
C LEU A 428 -9.24 15.07 -14.73
N ALA A 429 -10.36 15.26 -15.43
CA ALA A 429 -11.46 16.12 -15.00
C ALA A 429 -11.95 15.80 -13.56
N PRO A 430 -12.20 16.83 -12.71
CA PRO A 430 -12.71 16.62 -11.35
C PRO A 430 -14.00 15.77 -11.34
N PRO A 431 -14.20 14.91 -10.32
CA PRO A 431 -15.38 14.06 -10.27
C PRO A 431 -16.64 14.86 -9.99
N PHE A 432 -17.78 14.35 -10.45
CA PHE A 432 -19.08 14.83 -10.02
C PHE A 432 -19.23 14.62 -8.50
N ALA A 433 -19.75 15.64 -7.81
CA ALA A 433 -20.06 15.58 -6.40
C ALA A 433 -20.96 14.37 -6.08
N SER A 434 -20.61 13.63 -5.02
CA SER A 434 -21.36 12.45 -4.57
C SER A 434 -22.78 12.84 -4.15
N VAL A 435 -23.78 12.08 -4.61
CA VAL A 435 -25.18 12.25 -4.20
C VAL A 435 -25.53 11.25 -3.12
N GLY A 436 -25.78 11.75 -1.90
CA GLY A 436 -26.13 10.93 -0.75
C GLY A 436 -24.96 10.62 0.19
N VAL A 437 -25.29 10.03 1.34
CA VAL A 437 -24.33 9.68 2.41
C VAL A 437 -23.49 8.47 1.98
N PHE A 438 -22.20 8.49 2.30
CA PHE A 438 -21.18 7.45 1.97
C PHE A 438 -20.96 7.12 0.48
N PHE A 439 -21.74 7.64 -0.47
CA PHE A 439 -21.51 7.37 -1.89
C PHE A 439 -20.16 7.94 -2.37
N LEU A 440 -19.42 7.16 -3.15
CA LEU A 440 -18.19 7.62 -3.80
C LEU A 440 -18.49 8.75 -4.81
N PRO A 441 -17.63 9.77 -4.94
CA PRO A 441 -17.64 10.70 -6.06
C PRO A 441 -17.54 9.96 -7.39
N ARG A 442 -18.18 10.46 -8.45
CA ARG A 442 -18.19 9.81 -9.76
C ARG A 442 -17.24 10.53 -10.73
N PRO A 443 -16.13 9.93 -11.15
CA PRO A 443 -15.29 10.50 -12.21
C PRO A 443 -16.06 10.66 -13.52
N VAL A 444 -15.59 11.56 -14.37
CA VAL A 444 -15.98 11.59 -15.78
C VAL A 444 -15.38 10.35 -16.46
N PHE A 445 -16.21 9.40 -16.90
CA PHE A 445 -15.72 8.19 -17.54
C PHE A 445 -15.25 8.50 -18.97
N VAL A 446 -13.93 8.50 -19.15
CA VAL A 446 -13.29 8.58 -20.48
C VAL A 446 -13.47 7.23 -21.19
N PRO A 447 -13.89 7.18 -22.47
CA PRO A 447 -13.96 5.93 -23.24
C PRO A 447 -12.64 5.15 -23.24
N ILE A 448 -12.74 3.83 -23.22
CA ILE A 448 -11.59 2.92 -23.39
C ILE A 448 -11.43 2.62 -24.90
N PRO A 449 -10.21 2.60 -25.46
CA PRO A 449 -9.99 2.26 -26.86
C PRO A 449 -10.58 0.90 -27.24
N VAL A 450 -11.13 0.77 -28.45
CA VAL A 450 -11.85 -0.44 -28.94
C VAL A 450 -10.99 -1.71 -28.98
N TYR A 451 -9.67 -1.58 -28.87
CA TYR A 451 -8.73 -2.68 -28.76
C TYR A 451 -8.42 -3.13 -27.32
N CYS A 452 -8.87 -2.43 -26.27
CA CYS A 452 -8.70 -2.82 -24.86
C CYS A 452 -10.04 -3.33 -24.30
N ARG A 453 -10.28 -4.64 -24.32
CA ARG A 453 -11.60 -5.25 -24.03
C ARG A 453 -11.57 -6.04 -22.72
N PRO A 454 -12.68 -6.17 -21.97
CA PRO A 454 -12.72 -7.07 -20.83
C PRO A 454 -12.54 -8.52 -21.32
N PRO A 455 -11.83 -9.38 -20.58
CA PRO A 455 -11.57 -10.75 -21.02
C PRO A 455 -12.86 -11.55 -21.20
N ALA A 456 -12.99 -12.29 -22.30
CA ALA A 456 -14.27 -12.91 -22.69
C ALA A 456 -14.80 -13.98 -21.70
N PHE A 457 -13.93 -14.50 -20.83
CA PHE A 457 -14.27 -15.45 -19.76
C PHE A 457 -14.76 -14.80 -18.46
N VAL A 458 -14.77 -13.46 -18.36
CA VAL A 458 -15.20 -12.73 -17.16
C VAL A 458 -16.72 -12.60 -17.14
N ALA A 459 -17.33 -12.97 -16.01
CA ALA A 459 -18.75 -12.76 -15.75
C ALA A 459 -19.06 -11.25 -15.76
N PRO A 460 -20.05 -10.77 -16.54
CA PRO A 460 -20.54 -9.40 -16.41
C PRO A 460 -21.04 -9.15 -14.98
N PRO A 461 -20.67 -8.03 -14.33
CA PRO A 461 -21.11 -7.73 -12.97
C PRO A 461 -22.62 -7.43 -12.93
N PRO A 462 -23.29 -7.51 -11.75
CA PRO A 462 -24.73 -7.27 -11.64
C PRO A 462 -25.17 -5.88 -12.13
N ASN A 463 -24.32 -4.86 -11.92
CA ASN A 463 -24.44 -3.56 -12.59
C ASN A 463 -23.37 -3.45 -13.67
N ASN A 464 -23.74 -3.80 -14.91
CA ASN A 464 -22.84 -3.86 -16.06
C ASN A 464 -22.98 -2.67 -17.03
N ILE A 465 -23.64 -1.56 -16.64
CA ILE A 465 -23.85 -0.42 -17.55
C ILE A 465 -22.51 0.14 -18.05
N ILE A 466 -21.55 0.34 -17.14
CA ILE A 466 -20.18 0.79 -17.49
C ILE A 466 -19.48 -0.30 -18.32
N TYR A 467 -19.47 -1.55 -17.84
CA TYR A 467 -18.84 -2.71 -18.47
C TYR A 467 -19.24 -2.92 -19.95
N GLN A 468 -20.55 -2.86 -20.24
CA GLN A 468 -21.08 -3.02 -21.60
C GLN A 468 -20.77 -1.83 -22.51
N ASN A 469 -20.58 -0.63 -21.95
CA ASN A 469 -20.49 0.62 -22.71
C ASN A 469 -19.11 1.28 -22.68
N ILE A 470 -18.05 0.58 -22.25
CA ILE A 470 -16.69 1.15 -22.14
C ILE A 470 -16.16 1.82 -23.42
N HIS A 471 -16.64 1.39 -24.60
CA HIS A 471 -16.29 1.93 -25.91
C HIS A 471 -17.36 2.87 -26.50
N ASN A 472 -18.56 2.92 -25.90
CA ASN A 472 -19.74 3.54 -26.50
C ASN A 472 -19.81 5.03 -26.14
N THR A 473 -19.01 5.86 -26.83
CA THR A 473 -18.93 7.31 -26.61
C THR A 473 -20.30 8.01 -26.56
N ALA A 474 -21.30 7.52 -27.29
CA ALA A 474 -22.66 8.07 -27.24
C ALA A 474 -23.34 7.79 -25.89
N VAL A 475 -23.37 6.54 -25.41
CA VAL A 475 -23.94 6.21 -24.09
C VAL A 475 -23.09 6.78 -22.95
N ILE A 476 -21.76 6.82 -23.12
CA ILE A 476 -20.85 7.48 -22.17
C ILE A 476 -21.25 8.95 -21.99
N ASN A 477 -21.34 9.72 -23.08
CA ASN A 477 -21.61 11.16 -22.99
C ASN A 477 -23.08 11.51 -22.70
N THR A 478 -24.04 10.62 -22.99
CA THR A 478 -25.48 10.89 -22.80
C THR A 478 -26.10 10.20 -21.57
N VAL A 479 -25.41 9.25 -20.94
CA VAL A 479 -25.90 8.51 -19.77
C VAL A 479 -24.85 8.50 -18.64
N ILE A 480 -23.63 8.04 -18.90
CA ILE A 480 -22.61 7.81 -17.84
C ILE A 480 -22.00 9.12 -17.33
N ASN A 481 -21.76 10.08 -18.21
CA ASN A 481 -21.15 11.38 -17.89
C ASN A 481 -22.17 12.52 -17.75
N ARG A 482 -23.47 12.20 -17.65
CA ARG A 482 -24.45 13.21 -17.25
C ARG A 482 -24.37 13.45 -15.74
N PRO A 483 -24.28 14.73 -15.29
CA PRO A 483 -24.44 15.07 -13.89
C PRO A 483 -25.78 14.55 -13.34
N PRO A 484 -25.87 14.30 -12.02
CA PRO A 484 -27.16 14.15 -11.37
C PRO A 484 -28.06 15.36 -11.62
N PRO A 485 -29.39 15.19 -11.75
CA PRO A 485 -30.29 16.34 -11.74
C PRO A 485 -30.10 17.09 -10.41
N THR A 486 -29.87 18.39 -10.47
CA THR A 486 -29.83 19.23 -9.27
C THR A 486 -31.19 19.17 -8.56
N PRO A 487 -31.22 19.04 -7.22
CA PRO A 487 -32.48 19.15 -6.49
C PRO A 487 -33.07 20.55 -6.76
N PRO A 488 -34.38 20.67 -7.04
CA PRO A 488 -34.98 21.96 -7.37
C PRO A 488 -34.87 22.90 -6.16
N THR A 489 -34.45 24.14 -6.41
CA THR A 489 -34.48 25.20 -5.40
C THR A 489 -35.92 25.46 -5.01
N ALA A 490 -36.34 24.91 -3.86
CA ALA A 490 -37.73 24.99 -3.44
C ALA A 490 -38.15 26.46 -3.21
N PRO A 491 -39.26 26.94 -3.82
CA PRO A 491 -39.87 28.19 -3.38
C PRO A 491 -40.35 28.04 -1.93
N PRO A 492 -40.49 29.16 -1.17
CA PRO A 492 -40.90 29.11 0.23
C PRO A 492 -42.32 28.53 0.37
N ALA A 493 -42.40 27.26 0.76
CA ALA A 493 -43.64 26.50 0.79
C ALA A 493 -44.44 26.74 2.08
N THR A 494 -45.47 27.58 2.00
CA THR A 494 -46.49 27.71 3.04
C THR A 494 -47.51 26.57 2.94
N GLY A 495 -47.43 25.57 3.82
CA GLY A 495 -48.49 24.57 4.03
C GLY A 495 -47.99 23.14 4.27
N PRO A 496 -48.65 22.35 5.13
CA PRO A 496 -48.28 20.97 5.39
C PRO A 496 -48.79 20.02 4.28
N ALA A 497 -47.93 19.67 3.32
CA ALA A 497 -48.20 18.61 2.34
C ALA A 497 -47.65 17.26 2.81
N ALA A 498 -48.41 16.18 2.61
CA ALA A 498 -48.05 14.84 3.10
C ALA A 498 -46.90 14.21 2.30
N ALA A 499 -45.85 13.76 3.00
CA ALA A 499 -44.73 13.05 2.40
C ALA A 499 -45.05 11.55 2.21
N GLY A 500 -45.50 11.18 1.00
CA GLY A 500 -45.58 9.77 0.58
C GLY A 500 -44.18 9.18 0.31
N PRO A 501 -43.96 7.87 0.52
CA PRO A 501 -42.64 7.23 0.38
C PRO A 501 -42.26 6.95 -1.09
N ALA A 502 -42.10 8.01 -1.88
CA ALA A 502 -41.60 7.94 -3.25
C ALA A 502 -40.08 7.75 -3.26
N ALA A 503 -39.62 6.51 -3.11
CA ALA A 503 -38.21 6.12 -3.27
C ALA A 503 -37.77 6.20 -4.75
N ALA A 504 -37.69 7.42 -5.28
CA ALA A 504 -37.26 7.69 -6.65
C ALA A 504 -35.75 7.48 -6.78
N THR A 505 -35.35 6.26 -7.17
CA THR A 505 -33.98 5.93 -7.59
C THR A 505 -33.62 6.77 -8.82
N THR A 506 -32.96 7.90 -8.60
CA THR A 506 -32.45 8.71 -9.71
C THR A 506 -31.44 7.90 -10.52
N PRO A 507 -31.37 8.07 -11.86
CA PRO A 507 -30.39 7.36 -12.69
C PRO A 507 -28.94 7.68 -12.31
N ALA A 508 -28.71 8.71 -11.50
CA ALA A 508 -27.40 9.00 -10.92
C ALA A 508 -26.92 7.95 -9.91
N VAL A 509 -27.84 7.33 -9.15
CA VAL A 509 -27.52 6.27 -8.17
C VAL A 509 -27.24 4.95 -8.89
N ALA A 510 -27.95 4.66 -9.98
CA ALA A 510 -27.78 3.44 -10.79
C ALA A 510 -26.42 3.30 -11.50
N LEU A 511 -25.59 4.35 -11.47
CA LEU A 511 -24.25 4.39 -12.07
C LEU A 511 -23.11 4.51 -11.04
N ALA A 512 -23.43 4.58 -9.75
CA ALA A 512 -22.44 4.49 -8.68
C ALA A 512 -22.12 3.01 -8.35
N PRO A 513 -20.97 2.71 -7.74
CA PRO A 513 -20.76 1.46 -7.02
C PRO A 513 -21.85 1.26 -5.95
N ALA A 514 -22.18 0.01 -5.66
CA ALA A 514 -23.15 -0.29 -4.60
C ALA A 514 -22.54 0.02 -3.22
N LEU A 515 -23.30 0.64 -2.31
CA LEU A 515 -22.84 0.80 -0.93
C LEU A 515 -22.73 -0.59 -0.25
N PRO A 516 -21.72 -0.82 0.61
CA PRO A 516 -21.69 -1.97 1.51
C PRO A 516 -22.98 -2.04 2.36
N PRO A 517 -23.51 -3.25 2.69
CA PRO A 517 -24.75 -3.39 3.47
C PRO A 517 -24.74 -2.60 4.79
N ALA A 518 -23.62 -2.64 5.51
CA ALA A 518 -23.41 -1.82 6.71
C ALA A 518 -23.56 -0.31 6.46
N ALA A 519 -23.02 0.21 5.35
CA ALA A 519 -23.12 1.63 5.01
C ALA A 519 -24.55 2.03 4.63
N VAL A 520 -25.33 1.16 3.98
CA VAL A 520 -26.77 1.38 3.72
C VAL A 520 -27.55 1.47 5.03
N GLN A 521 -27.31 0.55 5.98
CA GLN A 521 -27.94 0.58 7.30
C GLN A 521 -27.58 1.87 8.06
N ARG A 522 -26.30 2.25 8.07
CA ARG A 522 -25.81 3.45 8.73
C ARG A 522 -26.38 4.73 8.10
N ALA A 523 -26.40 4.85 6.77
CA ALA A 523 -27.00 5.97 6.06
C ALA A 523 -28.51 6.10 6.37
N THR A 524 -29.22 4.98 6.48
CA THR A 524 -30.64 4.94 6.88
C THR A 524 -30.84 5.48 8.30
N LEU A 525 -29.97 5.13 9.25
CA LEU A 525 -30.02 5.67 10.61
C LEU A 525 -29.72 7.19 10.66
N ILE A 526 -28.77 7.66 9.86
CA ILE A 526 -28.44 9.09 9.73
C ILE A 526 -29.63 9.88 9.16
N GLN A 527 -30.27 9.37 8.09
CA GLN A 527 -31.48 9.96 7.51
C GLN A 527 -32.67 10.00 8.48
N GLN A 528 -32.74 9.05 9.42
CA GLN A 528 -33.74 9.03 10.50
C GLN A 528 -33.37 9.89 11.72
N GLY A 529 -32.24 10.60 11.70
CA GLY A 529 -31.73 11.37 12.84
C GLY A 529 -31.26 10.52 14.04
N LYS A 530 -31.11 9.20 13.84
CA LYS A 530 -30.74 8.21 14.88
C LYS A 530 -29.22 7.97 14.97
N ALA A 531 -28.44 8.59 14.10
CA ALA A 531 -26.98 8.55 14.10
C ALA A 531 -26.41 9.87 13.57
N PRO A 532 -25.27 10.36 14.11
CA PRO A 532 -24.55 11.49 13.54
C PRO A 532 -23.87 11.11 12.23
N LEU A 533 -23.58 12.11 11.39
CA LEU A 533 -22.74 11.93 10.20
C LEU A 533 -21.27 11.78 10.62
N PRO A 534 -20.54 10.72 10.21
CA PRO A 534 -19.11 10.58 10.49
C PRO A 534 -18.29 11.76 9.92
N GLY A 535 -17.18 12.09 10.58
CA GLY A 535 -16.31 13.20 10.20
C GLY A 535 -16.85 14.62 10.48
N ALA A 536 -18.14 14.77 10.80
CA ALA A 536 -18.73 16.05 11.19
C ALA A 536 -18.25 16.45 12.61
N GLY A 537 -17.16 17.22 12.68
CA GLY A 537 -16.52 17.61 13.93
C GLY A 537 -17.47 18.31 14.92
N ALA A 538 -17.43 17.88 16.18
CA ALA A 538 -18.24 18.44 17.25
C ALA A 538 -17.77 19.86 17.65
N GLY A 539 -18.37 20.89 17.04
CA GLY A 539 -18.23 22.26 17.51
C GLY A 539 -18.96 22.47 18.85
N PRO A 540 -18.43 23.33 19.77
CA PRO A 540 -19.15 23.71 20.97
C PRO A 540 -20.46 24.43 20.60
N GLY A 541 -21.54 24.15 21.32
CA GLY A 541 -22.90 24.38 20.85
C GLY A 541 -23.26 25.84 20.55
N ALA A 542 -23.70 26.10 19.32
CA ALA A 542 -24.43 27.30 18.94
C ALA A 542 -25.94 26.98 18.92
N GLY A 543 -26.69 27.57 19.85
CA GLY A 543 -28.15 27.43 19.89
C GLY A 543 -28.83 28.15 18.72
N LEU A 544 -29.99 27.64 18.28
CA LEU A 544 -30.82 28.25 17.24
C LEU A 544 -31.46 29.55 17.73
N GLY A 545 -30.73 30.67 17.59
CA GLY A 545 -31.24 32.03 17.79
C GLY A 545 -31.53 32.71 16.45
N ALA A 546 -32.80 32.76 16.04
CA ALA A 546 -33.20 33.44 14.80
C ALA A 546 -33.27 34.97 14.99
N GLY A 547 -32.58 35.71 14.13
CA GLY A 547 -32.66 37.18 14.05
C GLY A 547 -32.41 37.62 12.61
N ALA A 548 -33.44 38.12 11.94
CA ALA A 548 -33.39 38.43 10.51
C ALA A 548 -33.20 39.93 10.24
N GLY A 549 -32.41 40.26 9.22
CA GLY A 549 -32.27 41.60 8.65
C GLY A 549 -31.94 41.47 7.15
N PRO A 550 -32.78 41.99 6.22
CA PRO A 550 -32.66 41.67 4.79
C PRO A 550 -31.87 42.73 3.99
N GLY A 551 -31.26 42.27 2.89
CA GLY A 551 -30.59 43.10 1.87
C GLY A 551 -29.05 43.06 1.95
N GLY A 552 -28.31 42.96 0.86
CA GLY A 552 -28.74 42.74 -0.54
C GLY A 552 -27.54 42.75 -1.49
N HIS A 553 -27.65 42.04 -2.63
CA HIS A 553 -26.74 42.03 -3.81
C HIS A 553 -25.22 41.93 -3.56
N GLY A 554 -24.62 40.80 -3.94
CA GLY A 554 -23.17 40.59 -3.85
C GLY A 554 -22.33 41.27 -4.95
N PRO A 555 -20.99 41.12 -4.94
CA PRO A 555 -20.12 41.66 -5.99
C PRO A 555 -19.32 40.59 -6.78
N VAL A 556 -19.02 40.93 -8.03
CA VAL A 556 -17.87 40.43 -8.81
C VAL A 556 -17.25 41.63 -9.54
N PRO A 557 -15.98 41.56 -9.94
CA PRO A 557 -14.79 41.73 -9.11
C PRO A 557 -14.35 43.22 -8.99
N ASN A 558 -13.32 43.46 -8.18
CA ASN A 558 -12.77 44.80 -7.89
C ASN A 558 -11.98 45.40 -9.08
N SER A 559 -12.18 46.69 -9.38
CA SER A 559 -11.38 47.46 -10.35
C SER A 559 -11.00 48.86 -9.86
N THR A 560 -9.71 49.20 -10.00
CA THR A 560 -9.11 50.55 -10.07
C THR A 560 -9.63 51.64 -9.12
N GLN A 561 -8.81 51.98 -8.11
CA GLN A 561 -8.89 53.28 -7.43
C GLN A 561 -8.41 54.43 -8.33
N SER A 562 -9.08 55.57 -8.25
CA SER A 562 -8.51 56.92 -8.43
C SER A 562 -9.46 57.91 -7.74
N GLY A 563 -8.92 58.81 -6.91
CA GLY A 563 -9.72 59.56 -5.92
C GLY A 563 -10.21 60.93 -6.39
N VAL A 564 -10.76 61.70 -5.44
CA VAL A 564 -10.42 63.12 -5.15
C VAL A 564 -11.17 63.59 -3.87
N ALA A 565 -10.60 64.60 -3.21
CA ALA A 565 -10.88 65.20 -1.90
C ALA A 565 -12.35 65.46 -1.45
N GLY A 566 -12.56 65.57 -0.12
CA GLY A 566 -13.75 66.18 0.49
C GLY A 566 -13.96 65.87 1.98
N THR A 567 -13.73 66.84 2.87
CA THR A 567 -14.02 66.84 4.34
C THR A 567 -14.08 68.30 4.82
N PRO A 568 -14.53 68.66 6.05
CA PRO A 568 -15.32 67.96 7.08
C PRO A 568 -16.65 68.77 7.33
N PRO A 569 -17.24 69.02 8.54
CA PRO A 569 -17.17 68.42 9.91
C PRO A 569 -18.59 68.00 10.44
N THR A 570 -18.91 67.65 11.71
CA THR A 570 -18.23 67.80 13.03
C THR A 570 -18.67 66.70 14.04
N LEU A 571 -17.88 66.52 15.11
CA LEU A 571 -18.18 65.82 16.40
C LEU A 571 -19.06 66.72 17.34
N PRO A 572 -19.42 66.39 18.62
CA PRO A 572 -18.96 65.32 19.55
C PRO A 572 -20.13 64.55 20.27
N GLY A 573 -19.95 63.66 21.29
CA GLY A 573 -18.76 63.22 22.05
C GLY A 573 -19.02 62.15 23.15
N ARG A 574 -18.02 61.92 24.02
CA ARG A 574 -17.94 61.03 25.21
C ARG A 574 -17.34 61.86 26.38
N PRO A 575 -17.52 61.58 27.69
CA PRO A 575 -17.05 60.39 28.45
C PRO A 575 -18.14 59.89 29.48
N GLY A 576 -17.94 59.07 30.54
CA GLY A 576 -16.79 58.41 31.20
C GLY A 576 -17.26 57.46 32.36
N PRO A 577 -16.36 56.80 33.15
CA PRO A 577 -16.73 55.67 34.04
C PRO A 577 -16.32 55.77 35.54
N VAL A 578 -17.01 55.04 36.45
CA VAL A 578 -16.60 54.71 37.86
C VAL A 578 -17.18 53.34 38.31
N ALA A 579 -16.61 52.70 39.35
CA ALA A 579 -17.02 51.42 40.01
C ALA A 579 -17.63 51.68 41.44
N PRO A 580 -17.61 50.82 42.51
CA PRO A 580 -17.25 49.39 42.70
C PRO A 580 -18.13 48.52 43.69
N ALA A 581 -17.81 47.20 43.77
CA ALA A 581 -17.79 46.28 44.95
C ALA A 581 -19.04 45.85 45.81
N ALA A 582 -18.93 44.59 46.31
CA ALA A 582 -19.33 44.03 47.64
C ALA A 582 -20.58 43.11 47.84
N ASN A 583 -20.29 41.84 48.22
CA ASN A 583 -20.92 40.88 49.19
C ASN A 583 -22.45 40.81 49.49
N ALA A 584 -23.03 39.59 49.49
CA ALA A 584 -23.54 38.85 50.68
C ALA A 584 -24.40 37.58 50.34
N LEU A 585 -24.62 36.69 51.32
CA LEU A 585 -25.47 35.47 51.27
C LEU A 585 -26.81 35.68 52.03
N PRO A 586 -27.80 34.76 51.97
CA PRO A 586 -27.94 33.79 53.08
C PRO A 586 -28.52 32.39 52.71
N MET A 587 -28.59 31.49 53.71
CA MET A 587 -29.29 30.17 53.68
C MET A 587 -29.89 29.86 55.07
N PRO A 588 -31.06 29.18 55.17
CA PRO A 588 -31.13 27.76 55.60
C PRO A 588 -32.33 26.99 54.94
N GLY A 589 -32.66 25.72 55.23
CA GLY A 589 -31.93 24.64 55.94
C GLY A 589 -32.85 23.61 56.67
N GLN A 590 -32.49 22.31 56.59
CA GLN A 590 -33.04 21.12 57.30
C GLN A 590 -34.48 20.60 56.98
N GLY A 591 -34.67 19.26 56.95
CA GLY A 591 -35.99 18.60 57.03
C GLY A 591 -36.15 17.22 56.34
N ALA A 592 -36.20 16.14 57.14
CA ALA A 592 -36.70 14.78 56.82
C ALA A 592 -37.14 14.12 58.16
N PRO A 593 -37.92 13.00 58.25
CA PRO A 593 -38.32 12.01 57.23
C PRO A 593 -39.83 11.58 57.27
N ALA A 594 -40.23 10.53 56.52
CA ALA A 594 -41.44 9.71 56.84
C ALA A 594 -41.49 8.31 56.13
N ILE A 595 -41.80 7.26 56.89
CA ILE A 595 -42.24 5.86 56.56
C ILE A 595 -42.82 5.25 57.88
N PRO A 596 -43.44 4.04 57.98
CA PRO A 596 -43.98 3.10 56.99
C PRO A 596 -45.53 2.92 57.19
N PRO A 597 -46.19 1.73 57.39
CA PRO A 597 -45.79 0.59 58.25
C PRO A 597 -45.95 -0.87 57.67
N THR A 598 -44.92 -1.71 57.91
CA THR A 598 -44.91 -3.09 58.51
C THR A 598 -45.83 -4.25 58.01
N GLY A 599 -45.42 -5.53 58.09
CA GLY A 599 -44.16 -6.09 58.63
C GLY A 599 -44.14 -7.64 58.79
N ASN A 600 -43.22 -8.12 59.65
CA ASN A 600 -42.82 -9.53 59.97
C ASN A 600 -42.09 -10.32 58.85
N GLY A 601 -41.04 -11.13 59.11
CA GLY A 601 -40.18 -11.23 60.31
C GLY A 601 -39.78 -12.67 60.71
N GLY A 602 -38.48 -13.00 60.79
CA GLY A 602 -37.98 -14.19 61.48
C GLY A 602 -36.66 -14.81 60.97
N HIS A 603 -35.67 -14.96 61.87
CA HIS A 603 -34.61 -15.99 62.02
C HIS A 603 -33.81 -16.58 60.81
N VAL A 604 -32.62 -17.18 60.95
CA VAL A 604 -31.35 -16.91 61.70
C VAL A 604 -30.36 -18.07 61.41
N ARG A 605 -29.05 -17.78 61.31
CA ARG A 605 -27.87 -18.71 61.35
C ARG A 605 -27.46 -19.57 60.12
N THR A 606 -26.15 -19.51 59.88
CA THR A 606 -25.20 -20.41 59.17
C THR A 606 -25.05 -21.79 59.88
N PRO A 607 -24.38 -22.86 59.35
CA PRO A 607 -23.09 -22.79 58.62
C PRO A 607 -22.67 -23.93 57.61
N LEU A 608 -21.44 -23.78 57.08
CA LEU A 608 -20.36 -24.80 57.00
C LEU A 608 -19.95 -25.50 55.65
N LEU A 609 -18.63 -25.52 55.45
CA LEU A 609 -17.71 -26.45 54.74
C LEU A 609 -17.98 -27.05 53.33
N ALA A 610 -16.99 -26.80 52.47
CA ALA A 610 -16.12 -27.77 51.75
C ALA A 610 -16.65 -28.99 50.95
N ALA A 611 -16.09 -29.09 49.73
CA ALA A 611 -15.79 -30.25 48.86
C ALA A 611 -16.12 -31.71 49.26
N PRO A 612 -16.47 -32.54 48.26
CA PRO A 612 -16.20 -33.97 48.29
C PRO A 612 -15.40 -34.53 47.09
N ALA A 613 -14.35 -35.26 47.42
CA ALA A 613 -13.92 -36.52 46.79
C ALA A 613 -13.86 -37.55 47.95
N PRO A 614 -13.99 -38.90 47.77
CA PRO A 614 -13.46 -39.70 46.66
C PRO A 614 -14.43 -40.82 46.14
N GLY A 615 -13.89 -41.79 45.37
CA GLY A 615 -14.60 -43.04 44.96
C GLY A 615 -14.57 -44.16 46.00
N PRO A 616 -14.88 -45.44 45.65
CA PRO A 616 -13.80 -46.31 45.13
C PRO A 616 -14.16 -47.52 44.22
N ALA A 617 -13.12 -48.06 43.55
CA ALA A 617 -12.92 -49.45 43.06
C ALA A 617 -13.79 -50.00 41.89
N GLN A 618 -13.37 -50.98 41.07
CA GLN A 618 -12.25 -51.95 41.16
C GLN A 618 -11.44 -52.13 39.83
N ALA A 619 -10.17 -52.57 39.94
CA ALA A 619 -9.31 -53.42 39.05
C ALA A 619 -9.41 -53.37 37.48
N ALA A 620 -8.34 -53.47 36.66
CA ALA A 620 -6.90 -53.79 36.85
C ALA A 620 -5.97 -53.13 35.77
N ARG A 621 -4.66 -53.48 35.75
CA ARG A 621 -3.51 -52.91 34.97
C ARG A 621 -3.07 -53.81 33.78
N PRO A 622 -2.06 -53.47 32.91
CA PRO A 622 -1.17 -52.28 32.80
C PRO A 622 -1.40 -51.50 31.46
N ALA A 623 -0.55 -50.64 30.85
CA ALA A 623 0.82 -50.09 31.03
C ALA A 623 0.83 -48.57 30.58
N GLY A 624 1.88 -47.79 30.27
CA GLY A 624 3.36 -47.93 30.14
C GLY A 624 3.85 -48.16 28.69
N GLY A 625 4.72 -47.34 28.05
CA GLY A 625 5.34 -46.04 28.39
C GLY A 625 6.06 -45.40 27.15
N SER A 626 6.53 -44.15 27.23
CA SER A 626 6.99 -43.31 26.08
C SER A 626 8.43 -43.56 25.58
N PRO A 627 8.72 -43.27 24.29
CA PRO A 627 10.04 -42.78 23.85
C PRO A 627 10.02 -41.56 22.87
N PRO A 628 11.17 -40.86 22.66
CA PRO A 628 11.31 -39.62 21.85
C PRO A 628 11.91 -39.84 20.43
N PRO A 629 12.17 -38.81 19.59
CA PRO A 629 12.34 -38.96 18.13
C PRO A 629 13.80 -39.12 17.61
N GLN A 630 13.96 -39.48 16.34
CA GLN A 630 15.24 -39.42 15.60
C GLN A 630 15.09 -39.39 14.06
N SER A 631 16.18 -39.05 13.37
CA SER A 631 16.27 -38.72 11.93
C SER A 631 16.68 -39.93 11.04
N PRO A 632 16.64 -39.84 9.69
CA PRO A 632 16.56 -41.03 8.82
C PRO A 632 17.90 -41.55 8.27
N ALA A 633 17.96 -42.85 7.95
CA ALA A 633 18.95 -43.45 7.05
C ALA A 633 18.46 -44.75 6.36
N SER A 634 18.99 -44.99 5.17
CA SER A 634 18.72 -46.04 4.16
C SER A 634 18.62 -47.51 4.60
N GLY A 635 17.87 -48.30 3.81
CA GLY A 635 17.98 -49.77 3.74
C GLY A 635 18.16 -50.23 2.29
N LEU A 636 19.12 -51.13 2.03
CA LEU A 636 19.54 -51.59 0.69
C LEU A 636 19.52 -53.12 0.59
N GLN A 637 19.06 -53.65 -0.55
CA GLN A 637 19.50 -54.92 -1.15
C GLN A 637 19.56 -54.70 -2.68
N ALA A 638 20.73 -54.64 -3.31
CA ALA A 638 21.56 -55.76 -3.77
C ALA A 638 20.99 -56.44 -5.03
N SER A 639 21.72 -56.57 -6.14
CA SER A 639 22.98 -57.35 -6.17
C SER A 639 23.92 -57.10 -7.37
N ARG A 640 25.24 -57.17 -7.09
CA ARG A 640 26.38 -57.63 -7.93
C ARG A 640 26.97 -56.72 -9.04
N THR A 641 28.25 -56.99 -9.27
CA THR A 641 29.32 -56.31 -10.07
C THR A 641 30.29 -57.41 -10.59
N PRO A 642 31.47 -57.11 -11.20
CA PRO A 642 31.81 -56.45 -12.47
C PRO A 642 32.63 -57.46 -13.36
N PRO A 643 33.74 -57.18 -14.10
CA PRO A 643 34.29 -55.96 -14.76
C PRO A 643 34.82 -56.13 -16.24
N GLY A 644 34.90 -55.01 -16.99
CA GLY A 644 35.90 -54.76 -18.07
C GLY A 644 35.79 -55.50 -19.44
N ALA A 645 36.27 -54.96 -20.57
CA ALA A 645 36.80 -53.63 -20.89
C ALA A 645 36.87 -53.34 -22.42
N ALA A 646 37.04 -52.04 -22.78
CA ALA A 646 37.63 -51.46 -24.01
C ALA A 646 36.80 -51.24 -25.33
N VAL A 647 37.32 -50.28 -26.12
CA VAL A 647 37.08 -49.91 -27.55
C VAL A 647 35.94 -48.90 -27.90
N THR A 648 36.26 -48.02 -28.86
CA THR A 648 35.52 -46.86 -29.46
C THR A 648 35.94 -46.70 -30.94
N PRO A 649 35.45 -45.77 -31.80
CA PRO A 649 34.25 -44.90 -31.81
C PRO A 649 33.44 -44.94 -33.16
N VAL A 650 32.25 -44.31 -33.25
CA VAL A 650 31.58 -43.90 -34.53
C VAL A 650 30.76 -42.60 -34.36
N THR A 651 30.56 -41.82 -35.43
CA THR A 651 29.84 -40.52 -35.54
C THR A 651 28.38 -40.62 -36.04
N PRO A 652 27.54 -39.58 -35.86
CA PRO A 652 26.28 -39.37 -36.60
C PRO A 652 26.36 -38.25 -37.67
N VAL A 653 25.30 -38.09 -38.50
CA VAL A 653 25.28 -37.31 -39.77
C VAL A 653 24.13 -36.28 -39.86
N THR A 654 24.30 -35.30 -40.75
CA THR A 654 23.52 -34.07 -41.07
C THR A 654 22.09 -34.27 -41.64
N PRO A 655 21.17 -33.29 -41.46
CA PRO A 655 19.92 -33.16 -42.25
C PRO A 655 20.06 -32.32 -43.56
N PRO A 656 19.09 -32.40 -44.51
CA PRO A 656 19.14 -31.74 -45.83
C PRO A 656 18.46 -30.34 -45.92
N PRO A 657 18.59 -29.58 -47.04
CA PRO A 657 18.43 -28.11 -47.07
C PRO A 657 17.24 -27.54 -47.90
N ALA A 658 17.11 -26.20 -47.90
CA ALA A 658 16.21 -25.41 -48.77
C ALA A 658 16.94 -24.79 -50.01
N MET A 659 16.18 -24.23 -50.96
CA MET A 659 16.67 -23.87 -52.31
C MET A 659 17.12 -22.42 -52.54
N SER A 660 17.95 -22.24 -53.58
CA SER A 660 18.49 -20.99 -54.15
C SER A 660 17.41 -20.07 -54.80
N ARG A 661 17.66 -18.89 -55.42
CA ARG A 661 18.75 -18.46 -56.35
C ARG A 661 18.82 -16.88 -56.52
N PRO A 662 19.48 -16.23 -57.53
CA PRO A 662 20.63 -15.33 -57.27
C PRO A 662 20.56 -13.90 -57.90
N VAL A 663 21.66 -13.11 -57.83
CA VAL A 663 22.18 -12.28 -58.98
C VAL A 663 23.66 -11.84 -58.78
N ARG A 664 24.31 -11.46 -59.90
CA ARG A 664 25.76 -11.43 -60.31
C ARG A 664 26.73 -10.34 -59.72
N PRO A 665 28.06 -10.34 -60.10
CA PRO A 665 29.16 -9.67 -59.37
C PRO A 665 30.12 -8.72 -60.18
N ASN A 666 31.12 -8.12 -59.51
CA ASN A 666 32.49 -7.69 -59.95
C ASN A 666 33.16 -6.87 -58.80
N ALA A 667 34.47 -6.54 -58.69
CA ALA A 667 35.78 -7.05 -59.18
C ALA A 667 36.92 -6.45 -58.28
N GLY A 668 38.20 -6.89 -58.39
CA GLY A 668 39.36 -6.39 -57.56
C GLY A 668 40.18 -5.26 -58.22
N PRO A 669 41.53 -5.09 -58.01
CA PRO A 669 42.47 -5.83 -57.12
C PRO A 669 43.70 -5.04 -56.51
N ARG A 670 44.64 -5.75 -55.84
CA ARG A 670 46.11 -5.49 -55.62
C ARG A 670 46.65 -4.56 -54.48
N ALA A 671 47.97 -4.68 -54.23
CA ALA A 671 48.82 -4.21 -53.08
C ALA A 671 50.19 -3.62 -53.62
N PRO A 672 51.41 -3.58 -52.97
CA PRO A 672 51.94 -4.23 -51.73
C PRO A 672 52.99 -3.44 -50.85
N GLU A 673 53.61 -4.17 -49.89
CA GLU A 673 54.96 -3.98 -49.23
C GLU A 673 55.17 -2.77 -48.26
N VAL A 674 56.26 -2.62 -47.47
CA VAL A 674 57.67 -3.17 -47.44
C VAL A 674 58.17 -3.44 -45.98
N ARG A 675 59.37 -4.04 -45.76
CA ARG A 675 60.04 -4.31 -44.45
C ARG A 675 61.58 -4.40 -44.59
N PRO A 676 62.43 -3.99 -43.60
CA PRO A 676 63.35 -4.96 -42.95
C PRO A 676 63.62 -4.68 -41.42
N GLN A 677 64.79 -5.08 -40.90
CA GLN A 677 64.90 -5.89 -39.65
C GLN A 677 66.34 -5.96 -39.07
N LEU A 678 66.52 -6.21 -37.75
CA LEU A 678 67.68 -6.91 -37.12
C LEU A 678 67.54 -7.16 -35.59
N GLN A 679 67.68 -8.42 -35.13
CA GLN A 679 68.34 -9.01 -33.92
C GLN A 679 68.28 -8.29 -32.52
N GLN A 680 68.31 -8.92 -31.32
CA GLN A 680 68.22 -10.29 -30.72
C GLN A 680 68.16 -10.14 -29.15
N ALA A 681 68.10 -11.09 -28.19
CA ALA A 681 68.09 -12.58 -28.12
C ALA A 681 67.22 -13.14 -26.94
N ALA A 682 67.81 -13.72 -25.86
CA ALA A 682 67.15 -14.57 -24.82
C ALA A 682 68.01 -14.67 -23.50
N PRO A 683 67.66 -15.39 -22.38
CA PRO A 683 66.57 -16.37 -22.15
C PRO A 683 65.84 -16.20 -20.75
N PRO A 684 65.31 -17.20 -19.97
CA PRO A 684 63.92 -17.11 -19.45
C PRO A 684 63.62 -17.41 -17.94
N ARG A 685 62.46 -16.93 -17.43
CA ARG A 685 61.76 -17.35 -16.17
C ARG A 685 60.27 -16.98 -16.24
N ARG A 686 59.31 -17.51 -15.46
CA ARG A 686 59.02 -18.82 -14.82
C ARG A 686 57.58 -18.69 -14.23
N ALA A 687 56.70 -19.70 -14.33
CA ALA A 687 55.30 -19.58 -13.89
C ALA A 687 55.09 -19.77 -12.36
N PRO A 688 54.02 -19.21 -11.76
CA PRO A 688 53.62 -19.45 -10.36
C PRO A 688 52.74 -20.71 -10.18
N PRO A 689 52.71 -21.35 -8.98
CA PRO A 689 51.97 -22.60 -8.73
C PRO A 689 50.63 -22.44 -7.98
N PRO A 690 49.73 -23.44 -8.04
CA PRO A 690 48.55 -23.60 -7.18
C PRO A 690 48.90 -24.15 -5.76
N PRO A 691 47.97 -24.15 -4.79
CA PRO A 691 48.28 -24.36 -3.36
C PRO A 691 48.50 -25.83 -2.94
N ALA A 692 49.23 -26.02 -1.84
CA ALA A 692 49.56 -27.32 -1.25
C ALA A 692 48.64 -27.70 -0.08
N ALA A 693 48.48 -29.01 0.16
CA ALA A 693 47.73 -29.56 1.28
C ALA A 693 48.53 -29.54 2.60
N ALA A 694 47.84 -29.36 3.73
CA ALA A 694 48.44 -29.41 5.06
C ALA A 694 48.46 -30.84 5.63
N ALA A 695 49.62 -31.28 6.09
CA ALA A 695 49.79 -32.53 6.85
C ALA A 695 50.21 -32.22 8.30
N ARG A 696 49.80 -33.09 9.23
CA ARG A 696 49.93 -32.94 10.69
C ARG A 696 51.39 -32.91 11.19
N LEU A 697 51.62 -32.23 12.31
CA LEU A 697 52.40 -32.78 13.45
C LEU A 697 52.11 -32.03 14.77
N SER A 698 52.05 -32.79 15.87
CA SER A 698 52.22 -32.44 17.31
C SER A 698 51.43 -31.30 17.99
N GLN A 699 50.84 -31.62 19.15
CA GLN A 699 50.23 -30.68 20.12
C GLN A 699 51.14 -30.45 21.35
N PRO A 700 51.08 -29.28 22.01
CA PRO A 700 51.48 -29.09 23.41
C PRO A 700 50.29 -29.27 24.40
N PRO A 701 50.54 -29.51 25.71
CA PRO A 701 49.54 -30.00 26.66
C PRO A 701 48.73 -28.91 27.40
N ALA A 702 47.66 -29.33 28.09
CA ALA A 702 46.73 -28.50 28.87
C ALA A 702 47.01 -28.51 30.41
N PRO A 703 46.59 -27.47 31.16
CA PRO A 703 46.79 -27.39 32.61
C PRO A 703 45.79 -28.25 33.44
N PRO A 704 46.15 -28.65 34.68
CA PRO A 704 45.41 -29.63 35.48
C PRO A 704 44.23 -29.07 36.31
N ARG A 705 43.35 -29.96 36.78
CA ARG A 705 42.28 -29.69 37.77
C ARG A 705 42.62 -30.26 39.17
N PRO A 706 42.22 -29.60 40.27
CA PRO A 706 42.14 -30.21 41.60
C PRO A 706 40.88 -31.09 41.79
N PRO A 707 40.80 -31.93 42.85
CA PRO A 707 39.99 -33.16 42.83
C PRO A 707 38.64 -33.12 43.57
N THR A 708 37.85 -34.19 43.39
CA THR A 708 36.54 -34.45 44.02
C THR A 708 36.54 -35.68 44.94
N ALA A 709 35.97 -35.57 46.14
CA ALA A 709 35.51 -36.70 46.98
C ALA A 709 34.56 -36.18 48.09
N PRO A 710 33.73 -37.03 48.72
CA PRO A 710 32.82 -38.01 48.11
C PRO A 710 31.36 -37.83 48.60
N MET A 711 30.39 -38.46 47.94
CA MET A 711 29.01 -38.52 48.45
C MET A 711 28.83 -39.63 49.50
N VAL A 712 28.09 -39.32 50.58
CA VAL A 712 27.41 -40.32 51.42
C VAL A 712 25.90 -40.07 51.33
N ARG A 713 25.11 -41.15 51.27
CA ARG A 713 23.67 -41.11 50.95
C ARG A 713 22.85 -41.62 52.14
N ALA A 714 21.97 -40.77 52.66
CA ALA A 714 20.97 -41.13 53.68
C ALA A 714 19.65 -40.38 53.43
N ALA A 715 18.53 -41.04 53.75
CA ALA A 715 17.16 -40.54 53.64
C ALA A 715 16.20 -41.52 54.37
N PRO A 716 14.93 -41.18 54.61
CA PRO A 716 14.34 -39.87 54.90
C PRO A 716 13.61 -39.85 56.27
N VAL A 717 13.16 -38.68 56.75
CA VAL A 717 12.18 -38.59 57.85
C VAL A 717 11.14 -37.51 57.53
N HIS A 718 9.85 -37.81 57.74
CA HIS A 718 8.76 -36.85 57.63
C HIS A 718 8.61 -36.00 58.91
N ALA A 719 8.33 -34.70 58.74
CA ALA A 719 7.74 -33.83 59.76
C ALA A 719 6.72 -32.89 59.11
N ALA A 720 5.66 -32.52 59.84
CA ALA A 720 4.54 -31.71 59.35
C ALA A 720 4.76 -30.19 59.56
N PRO A 721 4.10 -29.31 58.78
CA PRO A 721 4.32 -27.87 58.88
C PRO A 721 3.51 -27.19 60.01
N PRO A 722 4.12 -26.28 60.80
CA PRO A 722 3.41 -25.33 61.65
C PRO A 722 2.84 -24.13 60.83
N PRO A 723 1.91 -23.33 61.39
CA PRO A 723 1.03 -22.46 60.61
C PRO A 723 1.65 -21.11 60.18
N MET A 724 1.06 -20.52 59.12
CA MET A 724 1.40 -19.18 58.63
C MET A 724 1.01 -18.06 59.62
N ILE A 725 1.98 -17.23 59.99
CA ILE A 725 1.75 -15.92 60.58
C ILE A 725 1.88 -14.86 59.47
N ARG A 726 0.89 -13.98 59.33
CA ARG A 726 0.93 -12.87 58.36
C ARG A 726 1.88 -11.78 58.87
N PRO A 727 2.92 -11.36 58.11
CA PRO A 727 3.64 -10.13 58.40
C PRO A 727 2.70 -8.92 58.27
N ALA A 728 2.84 -7.93 59.14
CA ALA A 728 2.17 -6.65 58.99
C ALA A 728 2.76 -5.87 57.80
N GLY A 729 1.96 -4.97 57.21
CA GLY A 729 2.44 -4.09 56.14
C GLY A 729 3.51 -3.10 56.64
N PRO A 730 4.48 -2.71 55.80
CA PRO A 730 5.52 -1.76 56.19
C PRO A 730 4.95 -0.36 56.44
N PRO A 731 5.51 0.40 57.40
CA PRO A 731 5.11 1.79 57.64
C PRO A 731 5.54 2.71 56.48
N PRO A 732 4.89 3.87 56.30
CA PRO A 732 5.25 4.81 55.23
C PRO A 732 6.64 5.41 55.47
N MET A 733 7.59 5.15 54.56
CA MET A 733 8.91 5.76 54.62
C MET A 733 8.83 7.26 54.30
N MET A 734 9.38 8.10 55.18
CA MET A 734 9.56 9.52 54.90
C MET A 734 10.55 9.69 53.75
N ARG A 735 10.11 10.40 52.71
CA ARG A 735 10.92 10.74 51.54
C ARG A 735 12.04 11.70 51.97
N PRO A 736 13.33 11.41 51.69
CA PRO A 736 14.41 12.34 52.01
C PRO A 736 14.25 13.65 51.22
N PRO A 737 14.69 14.81 51.77
CA PRO A 737 14.65 16.06 51.05
C PRO A 737 15.53 15.97 49.79
N GLY A 738 14.99 16.41 48.65
CA GLY A 738 15.77 16.50 47.42
C GLY A 738 16.89 17.55 47.53
N PRO A 739 17.97 17.42 46.75
CA PRO A 739 18.99 18.45 46.69
C PRO A 739 18.39 19.79 46.23
N PRO A 740 18.91 20.93 46.69
CA PRO A 740 18.41 22.24 46.29
C PRO A 740 18.55 22.43 44.77
N PRO A 741 17.65 23.19 44.12
CA PRO A 741 17.70 23.39 42.69
C PRO A 741 18.99 24.14 42.31
N MET A 742 19.85 23.49 41.51
CA MET A 742 20.96 24.18 40.86
C MET A 742 20.39 25.27 39.96
N ALA A 743 20.73 26.53 40.27
CA ALA A 743 20.35 27.66 39.44
C ALA A 743 20.95 27.48 38.04
N ARG A 744 20.09 27.37 37.02
CA ARG A 744 20.53 27.45 35.63
C ARG A 744 21.26 28.79 35.42
N PRO A 745 22.46 28.81 34.81
CA PRO A 745 23.00 30.03 34.25
C PRO A 745 21.96 30.66 33.32
N ALA A 746 21.80 31.99 33.37
CA ALA A 746 20.95 32.68 32.42
C ALA A 746 21.43 32.41 30.99
N PRO A 747 20.53 32.22 30.01
CA PRO A 747 20.94 32.15 28.62
C PRO A 747 21.67 33.45 28.25
N PRO A 748 22.74 33.40 27.46
CA PRO A 748 23.43 34.62 27.03
C PRO A 748 22.44 35.52 26.24
N PRO A 749 22.56 36.85 26.35
CA PRO A 749 21.72 37.75 25.57
C PRO A 749 21.92 37.47 24.08
N PRO A 750 20.87 37.60 23.25
CA PRO A 750 20.97 37.33 21.83
C PRO A 750 22.02 38.27 21.20
N MET A 751 23.05 37.68 20.58
CA MET A 751 24.05 38.46 19.87
C MET A 751 23.34 39.28 18.78
N ALA A 752 23.48 40.61 18.85
CA ALA A 752 23.02 41.48 17.78
C ALA A 752 23.73 41.06 16.48
N ARG A 753 22.97 40.65 15.46
CA ARG A 753 23.53 40.42 14.14
C ARG A 753 24.17 41.73 13.65
N PRO A 754 25.43 41.72 13.16
CA PRO A 754 25.99 42.92 12.55
C PRO A 754 25.11 43.33 11.37
N SER A 755 24.82 44.63 11.27
CA SER A 755 24.03 45.17 10.17
C SER A 755 24.75 44.90 8.84
N PRO A 756 24.04 44.44 7.78
CA PRO A 756 24.65 44.34 6.47
C PRO A 756 25.08 45.73 5.97
N PRO A 757 26.19 45.83 5.21
CA PRO A 757 26.67 47.10 4.69
C PRO A 757 25.67 47.74 3.70
N PRO A 758 25.69 49.07 3.52
CA PRO A 758 24.81 49.76 2.57
C PRO A 758 25.07 49.32 1.12
N MET A 759 24.01 49.40 0.30
CA MET A 759 23.97 48.79 -1.03
C MET A 759 24.99 49.36 -2.02
N ALA A 760 25.68 48.47 -2.74
CA ALA A 760 26.11 48.74 -4.11
C ALA A 760 24.95 48.42 -5.05
N ALA A 761 24.44 49.42 -5.77
CA ALA A 761 23.29 49.24 -6.66
C ALA A 761 23.70 48.56 -7.98
N MET A 762 23.67 47.22 -8.02
CA MET A 762 23.67 46.50 -9.29
C MET A 762 22.36 46.78 -10.04
N ALA A 763 22.49 47.25 -11.28
CA ALA A 763 21.35 47.54 -12.14
C ALA A 763 20.49 46.29 -12.39
N ARG A 764 19.16 46.47 -12.44
CA ARG A 764 18.27 45.43 -12.96
C ARG A 764 18.73 45.04 -14.38
N PRO A 765 18.78 43.74 -14.74
CA PRO A 765 18.81 43.38 -16.15
C PRO A 765 17.55 43.95 -16.83
N PRO A 766 17.65 44.45 -18.07
CA PRO A 766 16.49 44.99 -18.78
C PRO A 766 15.44 43.89 -18.96
N SER A 767 14.16 44.26 -18.81
CA SER A 767 13.06 43.35 -19.11
C SER A 767 13.16 42.87 -20.57
N PRO A 768 12.89 41.58 -20.86
CA PRO A 768 12.80 41.13 -22.24
C PRO A 768 11.71 41.92 -22.97
N PRO A 769 11.91 42.26 -24.26
CA PRO A 769 10.92 43.01 -25.02
C PRO A 769 9.59 42.22 -25.10
N PRO A 770 8.43 42.89 -25.13
CA PRO A 770 7.16 42.20 -25.27
C PRO A 770 7.14 41.44 -26.60
N MET A 771 6.92 40.13 -26.54
CA MET A 771 6.74 39.32 -27.75
C MET A 771 5.56 39.88 -28.55
N MET A 772 5.81 40.20 -29.82
CA MET A 772 4.75 40.58 -30.74
C MET A 772 3.69 39.49 -30.76
N ARG A 773 2.41 39.88 -30.67
CA ARG A 773 1.30 38.96 -30.95
C ARG A 773 1.51 38.45 -32.39
N PRO A 774 1.50 37.13 -32.64
CA PRO A 774 1.45 36.63 -34.02
C PRO A 774 0.21 37.21 -34.70
N ALA A 775 0.34 37.59 -35.97
CA ALA A 775 -0.78 38.11 -36.75
C ALA A 775 -1.92 37.09 -36.79
N ALA A 776 -3.17 37.59 -36.78
CA ALA A 776 -4.32 36.71 -36.91
C ALA A 776 -4.23 35.93 -38.24
N PRO A 777 -4.51 34.61 -38.23
CA PRO A 777 -4.51 33.84 -39.48
C PRO A 777 -5.58 34.40 -40.43
N PRO A 778 -5.33 34.40 -41.76
CA PRO A 778 -6.31 34.85 -42.73
C PRO A 778 -7.61 34.03 -42.62
N PRO A 779 -8.77 34.62 -42.93
CA PRO A 779 -10.04 33.90 -42.89
C PRO A 779 -9.98 32.68 -43.81
N ARG A 780 -10.45 31.52 -43.33
CA ARG A 780 -10.56 30.33 -44.17
C ARG A 780 -11.47 30.62 -45.37
N PRO A 781 -11.11 30.19 -46.59
CA PRO A 781 -12.07 30.19 -47.69
C PRO A 781 -13.30 29.35 -47.32
N ALA A 782 -14.46 29.73 -47.84
CA ALA A 782 -15.72 29.05 -47.55
C ALA A 782 -15.63 27.56 -47.93
N ALA A 783 -16.20 26.69 -47.09
CA ALA A 783 -16.25 25.26 -47.38
C ALA A 783 -17.12 25.02 -48.64
N PRO A 784 -16.71 24.11 -49.55
CA PRO A 784 -17.57 23.73 -50.66
C PRO A 784 -18.87 23.10 -50.12
N PRO A 785 -20.02 23.31 -50.80
CA PRO A 785 -21.31 22.82 -50.32
C PRO A 785 -21.29 21.29 -50.18
N ALA A 786 -21.93 20.79 -49.12
CA ALA A 786 -21.93 19.38 -48.79
C ALA A 786 -22.51 18.54 -49.95
N ALA A 787 -21.82 17.45 -50.29
CA ALA A 787 -22.31 16.48 -51.28
C ALA A 787 -23.62 15.85 -50.78
N GLY A 788 -24.74 16.27 -51.35
CA GLY A 788 -26.07 15.76 -51.00
C GLY A 788 -26.15 14.25 -51.20
N LYS A 789 -26.80 13.56 -50.26
CA LYS A 789 -27.07 12.11 -50.35
C LYS A 789 -27.88 11.83 -51.62
N ARG A 790 -27.25 11.24 -52.64
CA ARG A 790 -27.98 10.72 -53.80
C ARG A 790 -28.73 9.45 -53.39
N CYS A 791 -30.04 9.42 -53.58
CA CYS A 791 -30.81 8.19 -53.50
C CYS A 791 -30.42 7.23 -54.65
N PRO A 792 -30.48 5.90 -54.45
CA PRO A 792 -30.31 4.94 -55.53
C PRO A 792 -31.49 5.01 -56.52
N PRO A 793 -31.26 4.75 -57.83
CA PRO A 793 -32.26 4.96 -58.86
C PRO A 793 -33.29 3.82 -58.94
N ASN A 794 -34.41 3.94 -58.20
CA ASN A 794 -35.77 3.46 -58.59
C ASN A 794 -36.82 3.62 -57.46
N VAL A 795 -36.85 4.76 -56.74
CA VAL A 795 -37.89 5.04 -55.74
C VAL A 795 -38.49 6.44 -55.97
N PRO A 796 -39.78 6.55 -56.34
CA PRO A 796 -40.48 7.83 -56.34
C PRO A 796 -40.91 8.20 -54.91
N HIS A 797 -40.86 9.51 -54.62
CA HIS A 797 -41.21 10.16 -53.35
C HIS A 797 -40.22 10.00 -52.18
N CYS A 798 -39.49 11.09 -51.92
CA CYS A 798 -38.89 11.51 -50.65
C CYS A 798 -38.98 13.05 -50.61
#